data_AF-A0A7C8CGD6-F1
#
_entry.id   AF-A0A7C8CGD6-F1
#
_cell.length_a   1.000
_cell.length_b   1.000
_cell.length_c   1.000
_cell.angle_alpha   90.00
_cell.angle_beta   90.00
_cell.angle_gamma   90.00
#
_symmetry.space_group_name_H-M   'P 1'
#
loop_
_entity.id
_entity.type
_entity.pdbx_description
1 polymer ?
#
loop_
_entity_poly.entity_id
_entity_poly.type
_entity_poly.pdbx_seq_one_letter_code
_entity_poly.pdbx_strand_id
1 'polypeptide(L)'
;QWIPAKAGSEAGIAFALANAVMAAKGAPEGADAAGIRRFLSGANLTRAAKDADISPSELAAVAEALLHAKNPLILPPGVAYTGSRATSTVAAVMLTNALLGAVGTSVAIPPPAAGPAPAGLAELKALVAAMKAGKVDVLLIHDSNPVYSLPAELGFAEALKSVGTVVSFASLRDETAESSGIVMPDHTPMESWGDSAPRPGIRSIVQPTVRPLLDTRALGDTLLELGRSLGGAMPEGSFRNVVESNWSDVNWRQALARGGVFTETEIAPVGISGNFSGLGYKAPSLAGKGEFTLIAFPHHFLADGRGAALPWLQEIPDPVTKLQWNSWVEMSFGTAEKLDVGFGDVVQVATAAGSLEASVFPRGGIRDDTIAIPIGQGHSVGRYASMEGEGEHGGWIKGPIGAEGQPGVARGANVMAVLPAAQDELGGRVWLGARAGVTKTGRFRRLALSQWTDNQRGRELAQSASLAQLAGHGDGHGGGHGAHHDEPPHTFTAAYDADPDQPYRWGMVIDNDRCNGCSACVAACYVENNIPVVGETQAIQHRDMAWIRIERYVGDGDLEGGAARRPVPNREKLGELDVRYIPMPCQQCGAAPCESVCPTLATYHNKEGLNGMVYNRCAGTRYCANNCVYKVRRFNYFDYGNENFPGLLGLMLNPDVTVRQQGVMEKCSFCVQRIEGARQPAKDEGRDIRDGEVQTACQQACPTHAISFGNLRDKASKVVAAADHPERSYHLLQELNTRSAITYLAQVTRDENEGNH
;
A
#
# COMPACT_ATOMS: atom_id res chain seq x y z
N GLN A 1 -5.14 -20.15 -5.33
CA GLN A 1 -6.59 -19.98 -5.57
C GLN A 1 -7.14 -18.84 -4.70
N TRP A 2 -8.12 -18.08 -5.21
CA TRP A 2 -8.90 -17.12 -4.42
C TRP A 2 -10.32 -17.66 -4.23
N ILE A 3 -10.76 -17.84 -2.98
CA ILE A 3 -12.11 -18.35 -2.66
C ILE A 3 -12.92 -17.19 -2.06
N PRO A 4 -13.96 -16.69 -2.75
CA PRO A 4 -14.68 -15.48 -2.37
C PRO A 4 -15.74 -15.77 -1.30
N ALA A 5 -15.30 -16.12 -0.09
CA ALA A 5 -16.19 -16.38 1.03
C ALA A 5 -17.01 -15.13 1.42
N LYS A 6 -18.25 -15.37 1.87
CA LYS A 6 -19.12 -14.33 2.40
C LYS A 6 -18.48 -13.64 3.60
N ALA A 7 -18.42 -12.31 3.56
CA ALA A 7 -17.84 -11.53 4.65
C ALA A 7 -18.56 -11.81 5.97
N GLY A 8 -17.80 -12.17 7.01
CA GLY A 8 -18.29 -12.58 8.33
C GLY A 8 -18.32 -14.09 8.53
N SER A 9 -18.02 -14.89 7.51
CA SER A 9 -17.94 -16.35 7.62
C SER A 9 -16.57 -16.87 8.06
N GLU A 10 -15.57 -15.99 8.20
CA GLU A 10 -14.17 -16.33 8.44
C GLU A 10 -14.00 -17.14 9.73
N ALA A 11 -14.75 -16.80 10.79
CA ALA A 11 -14.78 -17.57 12.03
C ALA A 11 -15.26 -19.01 11.80
N GLY A 12 -16.32 -19.19 11.01
CA GLY A 12 -16.84 -20.53 10.69
C GLY A 12 -15.82 -21.36 9.93
N ILE A 13 -15.16 -20.76 8.94
CA ILE A 13 -14.09 -21.40 8.16
C ILE A 13 -12.91 -21.80 9.06
N ALA A 14 -12.38 -20.86 9.86
CA ALA A 14 -11.25 -21.12 10.75
C ALA A 14 -11.52 -22.27 11.73
N PHE A 15 -12.70 -22.27 12.38
CA PHE A 15 -13.08 -23.33 13.30
C PHE A 15 -13.32 -24.67 12.59
N ALA A 16 -13.92 -24.66 11.40
CA ALA A 16 -14.14 -25.88 10.62
C ALA A 16 -12.83 -26.53 10.17
N LEU A 17 -11.86 -25.74 9.70
CA LEU A 17 -10.52 -26.21 9.35
C LEU A 17 -9.79 -26.76 10.59
N ALA A 18 -9.81 -26.04 11.70
CA ALA A 18 -9.23 -26.50 12.96
C ALA A 18 -9.82 -27.84 13.41
N ASN A 19 -11.14 -27.99 13.30
CA ASN A 19 -11.85 -29.22 13.66
C ASN A 19 -11.49 -30.38 12.72
N ALA A 20 -11.38 -30.15 11.42
CA ALA A 20 -10.94 -31.15 10.44
C ALA A 20 -9.51 -31.63 10.74
N VAL A 21 -8.58 -30.70 11.02
CA VAL A 21 -7.20 -31.04 11.38
C VAL A 21 -7.16 -31.81 12.70
N MET A 22 -7.90 -31.37 13.72
CA MET A 22 -7.98 -32.05 15.01
C MET A 22 -8.55 -33.47 14.89
N ALA A 23 -9.51 -33.69 13.98
CA ALA A 23 -10.07 -35.02 13.72
C ALA A 23 -9.04 -35.95 13.03
N ALA A 24 -8.22 -35.43 12.12
CA ALA A 24 -7.25 -36.21 11.37
C ALA A 24 -5.95 -36.48 12.14
N LYS A 25 -5.40 -35.48 12.85
CA LYS A 25 -4.09 -35.58 13.54
C LYS A 25 -4.19 -35.79 15.05
N GLY A 26 -5.33 -35.50 15.66
CA GLY A 26 -5.47 -35.48 17.12
C GLY A 26 -4.79 -34.28 17.78
N ALA A 27 -4.83 -34.23 19.10
CA ALA A 27 -4.10 -33.22 19.87
C ALA A 27 -2.61 -33.60 20.00
N PRO A 28 -1.70 -32.62 20.04
CA PRO A 28 -0.30 -32.87 20.38
C PRO A 28 -0.17 -33.48 21.77
N GLU A 29 0.91 -34.22 21.99
CA GLU A 29 1.21 -34.82 23.29
C GLU A 29 1.26 -33.74 24.40
N GLY A 30 0.59 -34.01 25.53
CA GLY A 30 0.49 -33.08 26.66
C GLY A 30 -0.57 -31.98 26.55
N ALA A 31 -1.27 -31.84 25.41
CA ALA A 31 -2.36 -30.88 25.26
C ALA A 31 -3.71 -31.42 25.77
N ASP A 32 -4.58 -30.53 26.28
CA ASP A 32 -5.94 -30.88 26.71
C ASP A 32 -6.85 -31.13 25.49
N ALA A 33 -6.86 -32.37 25.00
CA ALA A 33 -7.67 -32.79 23.87
C ALA A 33 -9.17 -32.54 24.09
N ALA A 34 -9.67 -32.68 25.33
CA ALA A 34 -11.09 -32.47 25.63
C ALA A 34 -11.45 -30.99 25.61
N GLY A 35 -10.60 -30.14 26.18
CA GLY A 35 -10.71 -28.68 26.12
C GLY A 35 -10.68 -28.15 24.68
N ILE A 36 -9.75 -28.66 23.86
CA ILE A 36 -9.65 -28.31 22.43
C ILE A 36 -10.94 -28.69 21.67
N ARG A 37 -11.43 -29.93 21.83
CA ARG A 37 -12.68 -30.37 21.16
C ARG A 37 -13.88 -29.54 21.59
N ARG A 38 -13.95 -29.15 22.87
CA ARG A 38 -15.01 -28.27 23.37
C ARG A 38 -14.93 -26.88 22.75
N PHE A 39 -13.73 -26.29 22.67
CA PHE A 39 -13.52 -24.99 22.02
C PHE A 39 -13.92 -25.03 20.54
N LEU A 40 -13.51 -26.07 19.81
CA LEU A 40 -13.80 -26.25 18.39
C LEU A 40 -15.24 -26.70 18.08
N SER A 41 -16.09 -26.87 19.10
CA SER A 41 -17.46 -27.33 18.90
C SER A 41 -18.31 -26.30 18.13
N GLY A 42 -19.26 -26.80 17.34
CA GLY A 42 -20.28 -25.97 16.67
C GLY A 42 -20.03 -25.65 15.19
N ALA A 43 -18.82 -25.82 14.68
CA ALA A 43 -18.48 -25.64 13.26
C ALA A 43 -17.95 -26.96 12.63
N ASN A 44 -18.38 -27.22 11.40
CA ASN A 44 -17.85 -28.29 10.55
C ASN A 44 -17.76 -27.78 9.10
N LEU A 45 -17.02 -28.49 8.25
CA LEU A 45 -16.74 -28.05 6.87
C LEU A 45 -18.02 -27.79 6.06
N THR A 46 -19.02 -28.68 6.14
CA THR A 46 -20.27 -28.53 5.39
C THR A 46 -21.06 -27.29 5.79
N ARG A 47 -21.21 -27.05 7.10
CA ARG A 47 -21.91 -25.87 7.60
C ARG A 47 -21.14 -24.59 7.32
N ALA A 48 -19.82 -24.60 7.54
CA ALA A 48 -18.98 -23.44 7.28
C ALA A 48 -19.01 -23.06 5.80
N ALA A 49 -18.92 -24.03 4.89
CA ALA A 49 -19.04 -23.78 3.45
C ALA A 49 -20.40 -23.18 3.07
N LYS A 50 -21.49 -23.72 3.63
CA LYS A 50 -22.84 -23.17 3.42
C LYS A 50 -22.98 -21.73 3.94
N ASP A 51 -22.50 -21.46 5.15
CA ASP A 51 -22.58 -20.12 5.76
C ASP A 51 -21.68 -19.11 5.04
N ALA A 52 -20.56 -19.57 4.49
CA ALA A 52 -19.62 -18.82 3.67
C ALA A 52 -20.06 -18.65 2.21
N ASP A 53 -21.13 -19.35 1.78
CA ASP A 53 -21.57 -19.36 0.38
C ASP A 53 -20.45 -19.77 -0.59
N ILE A 54 -19.77 -20.87 -0.25
CA ILE A 54 -18.73 -21.52 -1.06
C ILE A 54 -19.02 -23.02 -1.19
N SER A 55 -18.38 -23.72 -2.13
CA SER A 55 -18.61 -25.15 -2.26
C SER A 55 -18.08 -25.93 -1.06
N PRO A 56 -18.84 -26.89 -0.49
CA PRO A 56 -18.32 -27.82 0.50
C PRO A 56 -17.11 -28.61 0.00
N SER A 57 -17.03 -28.92 -1.30
CA SER A 57 -15.88 -29.64 -1.88
C SER A 57 -14.63 -28.75 -1.94
N GLU A 58 -14.77 -27.46 -2.22
CA GLU A 58 -13.64 -26.51 -2.25
C GLU A 58 -13.05 -26.36 -0.84
N LEU A 59 -13.89 -26.17 0.18
CA LEU A 59 -13.40 -26.04 1.55
C LEU A 59 -12.79 -27.35 2.06
N ALA A 60 -13.33 -28.51 1.66
CA ALA A 60 -12.73 -29.80 1.95
C ALA A 60 -11.36 -29.96 1.27
N ALA A 61 -11.22 -29.54 0.01
CA ALA A 61 -9.95 -29.56 -0.70
C ALA A 61 -8.89 -28.68 -0.01
N VAL A 62 -9.27 -27.50 0.50
CA VAL A 62 -8.37 -26.66 1.31
C VAL A 62 -7.92 -27.39 2.58
N ALA A 63 -8.84 -28.07 3.27
CA ALA A 63 -8.50 -28.84 4.47
C ALA A 63 -7.54 -29.99 4.15
N GLU A 64 -7.77 -30.72 3.05
CA GLU A 64 -6.89 -31.79 2.58
C GLU A 64 -5.51 -31.26 2.16
N ALA A 65 -5.45 -30.15 1.43
CA ALA A 65 -4.19 -29.51 1.05
C ALA A 65 -3.38 -29.10 2.28
N LEU A 66 -4.03 -28.57 3.32
CA LEU A 66 -3.38 -28.23 4.59
C LEU A 66 -2.83 -29.46 5.32
N LEU A 67 -3.54 -30.59 5.29
CA LEU A 67 -3.10 -31.84 5.93
C LEU A 67 -1.86 -32.44 5.26
N HIS A 68 -1.77 -32.32 3.94
CA HIS A 68 -0.69 -32.88 3.11
C HIS A 68 0.44 -31.89 2.82
N ALA A 69 0.27 -30.61 3.16
CA ALA A 69 1.28 -29.59 2.96
C ALA A 69 2.57 -29.92 3.73
N LYS A 70 3.72 -29.81 3.05
CA LYS A 70 5.04 -29.96 3.68
C LYS A 70 5.32 -28.88 4.72
N ASN A 71 4.94 -27.64 4.41
CA ASN A 71 5.11 -26.47 5.26
C ASN A 71 3.75 -25.76 5.39
N PRO A 72 2.83 -26.28 6.22
CA PRO A 72 1.51 -25.68 6.37
C PRO A 72 1.61 -24.30 7.04
N LEU A 73 0.78 -23.36 6.60
CA LEU A 73 0.65 -22.04 7.22
C LEU A 73 -0.78 -21.52 7.01
N ILE A 74 -1.39 -21.04 8.09
CA ILE A 74 -2.66 -20.31 8.04
C ILE A 74 -2.46 -18.97 8.74
N LEU A 75 -2.93 -17.89 8.12
CA LEU A 75 -2.90 -16.54 8.69
C LEU A 75 -4.31 -16.10 9.11
N PRO A 76 -4.45 -15.34 10.19
CA PRO A 76 -5.75 -14.80 10.60
C PRO A 76 -6.30 -13.81 9.57
N PRO A 77 -7.61 -13.54 9.58
CA PRO A 77 -8.19 -12.50 8.73
C PRO A 77 -7.56 -11.13 9.01
N GLY A 78 -7.44 -10.31 7.97
CA GLY A 78 -6.94 -8.94 8.09
C GLY A 78 -7.90 -8.03 8.88
N VAL A 79 -7.42 -6.84 9.25
CA VAL A 79 -8.15 -5.88 10.12
C VAL A 79 -9.57 -5.57 9.62
N ALA A 80 -9.78 -5.48 8.30
CA ALA A 80 -11.08 -5.19 7.71
C ALA A 80 -12.16 -6.26 7.98
N TYR A 81 -11.72 -7.49 8.31
CA TYR A 81 -12.57 -8.66 8.54
C TYR A 81 -12.66 -9.05 10.02
N THR A 82 -12.15 -8.22 10.94
CA THR A 82 -12.29 -8.50 12.37
C THR A 82 -13.73 -8.18 12.81
N GLY A 83 -14.53 -9.24 13.00
CA GLY A 83 -15.88 -9.17 13.54
C GLY A 83 -15.92 -9.27 15.08
N SER A 84 -17.12 -9.33 15.64
CA SER A 84 -17.38 -9.56 17.09
C SER A 84 -16.82 -10.87 17.68
N ARG A 85 -16.17 -11.69 16.85
CA ARG A 85 -15.54 -12.98 17.17
C ARG A 85 -14.08 -13.06 16.71
N ALA A 86 -13.43 -11.91 16.55
CA ALA A 86 -12.08 -11.83 16.01
C ALA A 86 -11.07 -12.60 16.88
N THR A 87 -11.09 -12.41 18.20
CA THR A 87 -10.20 -13.15 19.11
C THR A 87 -10.38 -14.66 18.99
N SER A 88 -11.62 -15.16 18.99
CA SER A 88 -11.88 -16.60 18.83
C SER A 88 -11.39 -17.12 17.47
N THR A 89 -11.55 -16.35 16.40
CA THR A 89 -11.07 -16.70 15.06
C THR A 89 -9.54 -16.80 15.02
N VAL A 90 -8.83 -15.81 15.57
CA VAL A 90 -7.36 -15.81 15.65
C VAL A 90 -6.87 -17.00 16.49
N ALA A 91 -7.52 -17.27 17.63
CA ALA A 91 -7.20 -18.42 18.47
C ALA A 91 -7.37 -19.75 17.72
N ALA A 92 -8.43 -19.92 16.93
CA ALA A 92 -8.64 -21.12 16.10
C ALA A 92 -7.58 -21.25 15.00
N VAL A 93 -7.17 -20.17 14.36
CA VAL A 93 -6.07 -20.17 13.37
C VAL A 93 -4.75 -20.57 14.02
N MET A 94 -4.39 -19.95 15.15
CA MET A 94 -3.16 -20.28 15.89
C MET A 94 -3.15 -21.73 16.35
N LEU A 95 -4.29 -22.22 16.87
CA LEU A 95 -4.47 -23.62 17.24
C LEU A 95 -4.29 -24.54 16.03
N THR A 96 -4.82 -24.18 14.86
CA THR A 96 -4.67 -24.98 13.64
C THR A 96 -3.21 -25.09 13.21
N ASN A 97 -2.45 -23.99 13.24
CA ASN A 97 -1.01 -24.01 12.98
C ASN A 97 -0.26 -24.93 13.98
N ALA A 98 -0.64 -24.90 15.27
CA ALA A 98 -0.07 -25.80 16.27
C ALA A 98 -0.40 -27.28 15.97
N LEU A 99 -1.66 -27.60 15.65
CA LEU A 99 -2.11 -28.95 15.29
C LEU A 99 -1.44 -29.49 14.03
N LEU A 100 -1.12 -28.61 13.07
CA LEU A 100 -0.43 -28.97 11.84
C LEU A 100 1.08 -29.19 12.03
N GLY A 101 1.64 -28.81 13.19
CA GLY A 101 3.09 -28.83 13.42
C GLY A 101 3.82 -27.67 12.73
N ALA A 102 3.10 -26.60 12.38
CA ALA A 102 3.67 -25.41 11.74
C ALA A 102 4.48 -24.53 12.70
N VAL A 103 4.21 -24.62 14.01
CA VAL A 103 4.92 -23.84 15.03
C VAL A 103 6.35 -24.37 15.17
N GLY A 104 7.32 -23.46 15.02
CA GLY A 104 8.75 -23.78 15.00
C GLY A 104 9.29 -24.16 13.61
N THR A 105 8.42 -24.30 12.60
CA THR A 105 8.81 -24.59 11.20
C THR A 105 8.40 -23.44 10.29
N SER A 106 7.12 -23.35 9.94
CA SER A 106 6.54 -22.26 9.12
C SER A 106 6.18 -21.01 9.93
N VAL A 107 5.89 -21.18 11.23
CA VAL A 107 5.41 -20.12 12.13
C VAL A 107 6.36 -19.97 13.30
N ALA A 108 6.91 -18.77 13.44
CA ALA A 108 7.66 -18.35 14.60
C ALA A 108 6.76 -17.50 15.51
N ILE A 109 6.55 -17.94 16.75
CA ILE A 109 5.88 -17.12 17.77
C ILE A 109 6.96 -16.52 18.66
N PRO A 110 7.26 -15.22 18.54
CA PRO A 110 8.25 -14.60 19.41
C PRO A 110 7.74 -14.57 20.86
N PRO A 111 8.63 -14.52 21.86
CA PRO A 111 8.20 -14.25 23.22
C PRO A 111 7.43 -12.92 23.28
N PRO A 112 6.49 -12.76 24.23
CA PRO A 112 5.75 -11.52 24.40
C PRO A 112 6.71 -10.34 24.50
N ALA A 113 6.38 -9.24 23.80
CA ALA A 113 7.17 -8.02 23.90
C ALA A 113 7.22 -7.55 25.36
N ALA A 114 8.38 -7.02 25.78
CA ALA A 114 8.53 -6.41 27.09
C ALA A 114 7.78 -5.07 27.13
N GLY A 115 6.50 -5.09 27.51
CA GLY A 115 5.68 -3.89 27.62
C GLY A 115 4.22 -4.20 27.92
N PRO A 116 3.44 -3.21 28.39
CA PRO A 116 2.01 -3.38 28.53
C PRO A 116 1.38 -3.64 27.15
N ALA A 117 0.37 -4.51 27.12
CA ALA A 117 -0.42 -4.70 25.90
C ALA A 117 -1.09 -3.37 25.49
N PRO A 118 -1.21 -3.08 24.19
CA PRO A 118 -1.98 -1.93 23.73
C PRO A 118 -3.40 -1.96 24.28
N ALA A 119 -3.90 -0.81 24.72
CA ALA A 119 -5.28 -0.68 25.20
C ALA A 119 -6.28 -0.96 24.05
N GLY A 120 -7.35 -1.70 24.35
CA GLY A 120 -8.42 -1.97 23.43
C GLY A 120 -9.46 -0.85 23.37
N LEU A 121 -10.54 -1.09 22.61
CA LEU A 121 -11.68 -0.17 22.56
C LEU A 121 -12.44 -0.14 23.89
N ALA A 122 -12.32 -1.18 24.74
CA ALA A 122 -12.94 -1.22 26.08
C ALA A 122 -12.37 -0.19 27.03
N GLU A 123 -11.06 -0.13 27.11
CA GLU A 123 -10.35 0.88 27.90
C GLU A 123 -10.63 2.28 27.35
N LEU A 124 -10.71 2.43 26.02
CA LEU A 124 -11.04 3.71 25.41
C LEU A 124 -12.48 4.16 25.70
N LYS A 125 -13.45 3.24 25.72
CA LYS A 125 -14.82 3.52 26.19
C LYS A 125 -14.85 3.94 27.66
N ALA A 126 -14.06 3.26 28.50
CA ALA A 126 -13.94 3.61 29.92
C ALA A 126 -13.33 5.01 30.09
N LEU A 127 -12.31 5.35 29.30
CA LEU A 127 -11.73 6.70 29.26
C LEU A 127 -12.79 7.74 28.87
N VAL A 128 -13.55 7.50 27.81
CA VAL A 128 -14.62 8.42 27.37
C VAL A 128 -15.70 8.61 28.45
N ALA A 129 -16.10 7.54 29.13
CA ALA A 129 -17.01 7.63 30.26
C ALA A 129 -16.41 8.44 31.43
N ALA A 130 -15.12 8.25 31.73
CA ALA A 130 -14.42 8.99 32.77
C ALA A 130 -14.31 10.48 32.45
N MET A 131 -14.00 10.84 31.20
CA MET A 131 -13.99 12.22 30.71
C MET A 131 -15.36 12.88 30.87
N LYS A 132 -16.43 12.24 30.39
CA LYS A 132 -17.81 12.74 30.52
C LYS A 132 -18.26 12.88 31.98
N ALA A 133 -17.74 12.05 32.87
CA ALA A 133 -18.01 12.11 34.31
C ALA A 133 -17.15 13.15 35.05
N GLY A 134 -16.30 13.93 34.35
CA GLY A 134 -15.42 14.91 34.97
C GLY A 134 -14.32 14.29 35.83
N LYS A 135 -13.95 13.03 35.58
CA LYS A 135 -12.89 12.32 36.33
C LYS A 135 -11.50 12.48 35.70
N VAL A 136 -11.40 13.20 34.59
CA VAL A 136 -10.16 13.44 33.86
C VAL A 136 -9.93 14.93 33.83
N ASP A 137 -8.98 15.41 34.64
CA ASP A 137 -8.63 16.83 34.71
C ASP A 137 -7.71 17.23 33.55
N VAL A 138 -6.75 16.37 33.21
CA VAL A 138 -5.75 16.58 32.15
C VAL A 138 -5.70 15.36 31.23
N LEU A 139 -5.79 15.60 29.92
CA LEU A 139 -5.61 14.59 28.88
C LEU A 139 -4.44 14.96 27.99
N LEU A 140 -3.45 14.06 27.87
CA LEU A 140 -2.32 14.20 26.95
C LEU A 140 -2.54 13.25 25.76
N ILE A 141 -2.52 13.79 24.56
CA ILE A 141 -2.71 13.05 23.31
C ILE A 141 -1.44 13.20 22.50
N HIS A 142 -0.78 12.10 22.15
CA HIS A 142 0.46 12.14 21.37
C HIS A 142 0.27 11.40 20.04
N ASP A 143 0.65 12.08 18.96
CA ASP A 143 0.68 11.60 17.56
C ASP A 143 -0.52 10.71 17.19
N SER A 144 -1.71 11.15 17.59
CA SER A 144 -2.95 10.41 17.38
C SER A 144 -4.13 11.36 17.21
N ASN A 145 -5.07 10.95 16.36
CA ASN A 145 -6.22 11.75 15.99
C ASN A 145 -7.55 11.01 16.31
N PRO A 146 -7.87 10.80 17.60
CA PRO A 146 -9.09 10.10 18.03
C PRO A 146 -10.40 10.81 17.64
N VAL A 147 -10.39 12.13 17.44
CA VAL A 147 -11.58 12.86 16.94
C VAL A 147 -11.98 12.39 15.54
N TYR A 148 -10.99 12.11 14.68
CA TYR A 148 -11.21 11.60 13.33
C TYR A 148 -11.37 10.06 13.27
N SER A 149 -10.50 9.33 13.98
CA SER A 149 -10.30 7.89 13.78
C SER A 149 -11.27 6.98 14.55
N LEU A 150 -12.06 7.55 15.47
CA LEU A 150 -13.02 6.82 16.29
C LEU A 150 -14.45 6.99 15.76
N PRO A 151 -15.31 5.97 15.95
CA PRO A 151 -16.73 6.08 15.62
C PRO A 151 -17.41 7.24 16.36
N ALA A 152 -18.24 8.00 15.66
CA ALA A 152 -18.97 9.14 16.24
C ALA A 152 -19.86 8.71 17.42
N GLU A 153 -20.43 7.50 17.39
CA GLU A 153 -21.23 6.90 18.47
C GLU A 153 -20.49 6.89 19.83
N LEU A 154 -19.16 6.77 19.82
CA LEU A 154 -18.37 6.80 21.05
C LEU A 154 -18.47 8.16 21.75
N GLY A 155 -18.64 9.24 20.99
CA GLY A 155 -18.74 10.62 21.48
C GLY A 155 -17.45 11.10 22.14
N PHE A 156 -16.31 10.82 21.51
CA PHE A 156 -14.98 11.24 21.99
C PHE A 156 -14.83 12.76 21.91
N ALA A 157 -15.22 13.37 20.79
CA ALA A 157 -15.14 14.82 20.58
C ALA A 157 -15.99 15.61 21.61
N GLU A 158 -17.18 15.11 21.96
CA GLU A 158 -18.01 15.69 23.01
C GLU A 158 -17.37 15.52 24.40
N ALA A 159 -16.73 14.37 24.64
CA ALA A 159 -16.08 14.09 25.92
C ALA A 159 -14.86 15.00 26.18
N LEU A 160 -14.14 15.40 25.14
CA LEU A 160 -13.02 16.36 25.26
C LEU A 160 -13.48 17.68 25.91
N LYS A 161 -14.71 18.12 25.65
CA LYS A 161 -15.28 19.37 26.22
C LYS A 161 -15.47 19.30 27.74
N SER A 162 -15.46 18.10 28.32
CA SER A 162 -15.59 17.89 29.76
C SER A 162 -14.23 17.79 30.48
N VAL A 163 -13.12 17.73 29.75
CA VAL A 163 -11.77 17.68 30.31
C VAL A 163 -11.26 19.09 30.56
N GLY A 164 -10.69 19.34 31.74
CA GLY A 164 -10.20 20.67 32.12
C GLY A 164 -9.06 21.18 31.25
N THR A 165 -8.09 20.32 30.92
CA THR A 165 -6.95 20.65 30.05
C THR A 165 -6.67 19.51 29.08
N VAL A 166 -6.80 19.79 27.79
CA VAL A 166 -6.45 18.85 26.71
C VAL A 166 -5.20 19.36 26.01
N VAL A 167 -4.15 18.54 26.00
CA VAL A 167 -2.87 18.84 25.35
C VAL A 167 -2.64 17.86 24.20
N SER A 168 -2.46 18.39 23.00
CA SER A 168 -2.08 17.61 21.82
C SER A 168 -0.59 17.79 21.52
N PHE A 169 0.13 16.68 21.41
CA PHE A 169 1.49 16.59 20.90
C PHE A 169 1.42 16.03 19.48
N ALA A 170 1.39 16.94 18.50
CA ALA A 170 1.23 16.57 17.10
C ALA A 170 2.27 17.30 16.24
N SER A 171 2.86 16.57 15.29
CA SER A 171 3.77 17.17 14.30
C SER A 171 3.01 17.90 13.18
N LEU A 172 1.75 17.52 12.95
CA LEU A 172 0.88 18.07 11.93
C LEU A 172 -0.45 18.48 12.54
N ARG A 173 -1.07 19.52 11.99
CA ARG A 173 -2.39 19.98 12.43
C ARG A 173 -3.48 19.00 11.97
N ASP A 174 -4.31 18.56 12.91
CA ASP A 174 -5.40 17.61 12.68
C ASP A 174 -6.65 17.96 13.51
N GLU A 175 -7.74 17.18 13.35
CA GLU A 175 -9.00 17.41 14.06
C GLU A 175 -8.88 17.37 15.58
N THR A 176 -7.97 16.56 16.12
CA THR A 176 -7.77 16.44 17.56
C THR A 176 -6.94 17.60 18.10
N ALA A 177 -5.91 18.03 17.37
CA ALA A 177 -5.14 19.23 17.68
C ALA A 177 -6.03 20.49 17.66
N GLU A 178 -6.89 20.65 16.65
CA GLU A 178 -7.87 21.75 16.58
C GLU A 178 -8.89 21.73 17.73
N SER A 179 -9.20 20.54 18.26
CA SER A 179 -10.11 20.37 19.39
C SER A 179 -9.42 20.49 20.75
N SER A 180 -8.10 20.68 20.79
CA SER A 180 -7.30 20.71 22.02
C SER A 180 -7.11 22.14 22.52
N GLY A 181 -7.05 22.32 23.84
CA GLY A 181 -6.82 23.63 24.45
C GLY A 181 -5.36 24.09 24.36
N ILE A 182 -4.43 23.14 24.30
CA ILE A 182 -2.99 23.38 24.13
C ILE A 182 -2.50 22.47 23.01
N VAL A 183 -1.79 23.05 22.04
CA VAL A 183 -1.07 22.29 21.02
C VAL A 183 0.42 22.50 21.27
N MET A 184 1.13 21.41 21.50
CA MET A 184 2.57 21.35 21.68
C MET A 184 3.17 20.70 20.42
N PRO A 185 3.71 21.49 19.47
CA PRO A 185 4.29 20.95 18.25
C PRO A 185 5.44 19.99 18.56
N ASP A 186 5.24 18.72 18.23
CA ASP A 186 6.23 17.67 18.49
C ASP A 186 7.29 17.63 17.38
N HIS A 187 8.41 17.00 17.67
CA HIS A 187 9.45 16.70 16.68
C HIS A 187 8.95 15.63 15.70
N THR A 188 9.35 15.76 14.44
CA THR A 188 9.23 14.64 13.50
C THR A 188 10.23 13.52 13.86
N PRO A 189 10.06 12.29 13.34
CA PRO A 189 11.04 11.21 13.54
C PRO A 189 12.47 11.54 13.05
N MET A 190 12.64 12.53 12.17
CA MET A 190 13.95 12.98 11.70
C MET A 190 14.62 14.01 12.63
N GLU A 191 13.88 14.55 13.60
CA GLU A 191 14.32 15.58 14.55
C GLU A 191 14.43 15.05 15.99
N SER A 192 13.88 13.87 16.26
CA SER A 192 13.79 13.28 17.59
C SER A 192 14.79 12.13 17.82
N TRP A 193 15.23 12.01 19.07
CA TRP A 193 15.85 10.80 19.58
C TRP A 193 14.78 9.84 20.06
N GLY A 194 15.00 8.54 19.86
CA GLY A 194 14.14 7.49 20.38
C GLY A 194 14.74 6.12 20.16
N ASP A 195 14.02 5.09 20.57
CA ASP A 195 14.32 3.71 20.27
C ASP A 195 13.04 2.90 20.06
N SER A 196 13.18 1.74 19.44
CA SER A 196 12.07 0.81 19.23
C SER A 196 12.55 -0.63 19.39
N ALA A 197 11.72 -1.45 20.02
CA ALA A 197 11.95 -2.89 20.14
C ALA A 197 10.72 -3.64 19.61
N PRO A 198 10.44 -3.59 18.29
CA PRO A 198 9.17 -4.05 17.73
C PRO A 198 8.97 -5.57 17.87
N ARG A 199 10.07 -6.32 17.96
CA ARG A 199 10.06 -7.75 18.28
C ARG A 199 11.36 -8.14 18.97
N PRO A 200 11.35 -9.25 19.73
CA PRO A 200 12.57 -9.84 20.27
C PRO A 200 13.67 -9.98 19.22
N GLY A 201 14.89 -9.62 19.61
CA GLY A 201 16.08 -9.62 18.75
C GLY A 201 16.22 -8.39 17.85
N ILE A 202 15.22 -7.51 17.79
CA ILE A 202 15.33 -6.22 17.13
C ILE A 202 15.22 -5.13 18.18
N ARG A 203 16.31 -4.41 18.39
CA ARG A 203 16.32 -3.09 19.03
C ARG A 203 16.86 -2.11 18.00
N SER A 204 16.14 -1.05 17.69
CA SER A 204 16.57 0.01 16.78
C SER A 204 16.62 1.35 17.49
N ILE A 205 17.54 2.22 17.06
CA ILE A 205 17.69 3.59 17.56
C ILE A 205 17.15 4.54 16.50
N VAL A 206 16.26 5.45 16.91
CA VAL A 206 15.86 6.60 16.11
C VAL A 206 16.87 7.72 16.36
N GLN A 207 17.55 8.12 15.28
CA GLN A 207 18.59 9.15 15.31
C GLN A 207 18.10 10.38 14.53
N PRO A 208 18.16 11.57 15.12
CA PRO A 208 17.83 12.78 14.38
C PRO A 208 18.88 13.02 13.29
N THR A 209 18.43 13.19 12.06
CA THR A 209 19.27 13.54 10.90
C THR A 209 19.27 15.04 10.63
N VAL A 210 18.35 15.77 11.27
CA VAL A 210 18.27 17.23 11.20
C VAL A 210 18.00 17.79 12.60
N ARG A 211 18.48 19.00 12.87
CA ARG A 211 18.06 19.75 14.06
C ARG A 211 16.61 20.20 13.89
N PRO A 212 15.85 20.46 14.98
CA PRO A 212 14.51 21.03 14.88
C PRO A 212 14.49 22.26 13.98
N LEU A 213 13.64 22.23 12.95
CA LEU A 213 13.56 23.30 11.95
C LEU A 213 12.64 24.44 12.40
N LEU A 214 11.69 24.14 13.28
CA LEU A 214 10.73 25.06 13.86
C LEU A 214 10.91 25.10 15.38
N ASP A 215 10.16 25.98 16.05
CA ASP A 215 10.09 26.01 17.51
C ASP A 215 9.23 24.86 18.03
N THR A 216 9.80 23.65 17.96
CA THR A 216 9.18 22.38 18.32
C THR A 216 9.97 21.71 19.42
N ARG A 217 9.31 20.84 20.20
CA ARG A 217 9.96 20.12 21.30
C ARG A 217 9.48 18.68 21.37
N ALA A 218 10.43 17.75 21.41
CA ALA A 218 10.16 16.33 21.60
C ALA A 218 9.30 16.07 22.85
N LEU A 219 8.30 15.19 22.75
CA LEU A 219 7.49 14.74 23.88
C LEU A 219 8.36 14.33 25.09
N GLY A 220 9.39 13.52 24.84
CA GLY A 220 10.27 13.01 25.90
C GLY A 220 10.94 14.12 26.71
N ASP A 221 11.48 15.14 26.04
CA ASP A 221 12.07 16.30 26.72
C ASP A 221 11.04 17.15 27.45
N THR A 222 9.83 17.25 26.90
CA THR A 222 8.72 17.97 27.55
C THR A 222 8.29 17.28 28.84
N LEU A 223 8.12 15.95 28.81
CA LEU A 223 7.74 15.16 29.99
C LEU A 223 8.80 15.21 31.09
N LEU A 224 10.09 15.17 30.73
CA LEU A 224 11.19 15.29 31.69
C LEU A 224 11.17 16.65 32.40
N GLU A 225 11.03 17.76 31.67
CA GLU A 225 10.99 19.09 32.28
C GLU A 225 9.73 19.32 33.10
N LEU A 226 8.57 18.89 32.61
CA LEU A 226 7.32 18.96 33.37
C LEU A 226 7.44 18.17 34.67
N GLY A 227 7.97 16.94 34.60
CA GLY A 227 8.21 16.10 35.77
C GLY A 227 9.11 16.77 36.81
N ARG A 228 10.22 17.38 36.40
CA ARG A 228 11.12 18.13 37.30
C ARG A 228 10.43 19.35 37.91
N SER A 229 9.67 20.08 37.11
CA SER A 229 8.94 21.29 37.56
C SER A 229 7.85 20.96 38.58
N LEU A 230 7.27 19.76 38.50
CA LEU A 230 6.33 19.22 39.48
C LEU A 230 7.02 18.62 40.72
N GLY A 231 8.35 18.71 40.82
CA GLY A 231 9.14 18.13 41.91
C GLY A 231 9.32 16.61 41.84
N GLY A 232 9.02 16.00 40.69
CA GLY A 232 9.22 14.57 40.43
C GLY A 232 10.68 14.20 40.22
N ALA A 233 11.06 13.00 40.65
CA ALA A 233 12.37 12.43 40.39
C ALA A 233 12.47 11.95 38.93
N MET A 234 12.98 12.82 38.06
CA MET A 234 13.21 12.52 36.64
C MET A 234 14.71 12.33 36.37
N PRO A 235 15.10 11.49 35.38
CA PRO A 235 16.49 11.39 34.93
C PRO A 235 17.08 12.78 34.63
N GLU A 236 18.37 13.00 34.88
CA GLU A 236 19.06 14.24 34.50
C GLU A 236 19.33 14.30 32.98
N GLY A 237 19.39 15.51 32.41
CA GLY A 237 19.71 15.73 31.00
C GLY A 237 18.49 15.75 30.06
N SER A 238 18.70 15.44 28.77
CA SER A 238 17.65 15.40 27.75
C SER A 238 17.14 13.97 27.53
N PHE A 239 16.08 13.82 26.73
CA PHE A 239 15.56 12.51 26.35
C PHE A 239 16.61 11.66 25.60
N ARG A 240 17.53 12.30 24.86
CA ARG A 240 18.72 11.64 24.32
C ARG A 240 19.52 10.91 25.40
N ASN A 241 19.73 11.52 26.57
CA ASN A 241 20.46 10.88 27.67
C ASN A 241 19.71 9.67 28.22
N VAL A 242 18.37 9.72 28.24
CA VAL A 242 17.53 8.57 28.64
C VAL A 242 17.70 7.41 27.65
N VAL A 243 17.62 7.69 26.35
CA VAL A 243 17.83 6.68 25.30
C VAL A 243 19.25 6.10 25.40
N GLU A 244 20.28 6.94 25.51
CA GLU A 244 21.67 6.49 25.64
C GLU A 244 21.87 5.62 26.90
N SER A 245 21.24 5.98 28.02
CA SER A 245 21.26 5.18 29.26
C SER A 245 20.57 3.82 29.11
N ASN A 246 19.44 3.77 28.39
CA ASN A 246 18.71 2.51 28.10
C ASN A 246 19.50 1.56 27.20
N TRP A 247 20.58 2.05 26.57
CA TRP A 247 21.47 1.31 25.69
C TRP A 247 22.88 1.13 26.28
N SER A 248 23.02 1.32 27.60
CA SER A 248 24.28 1.17 28.33
C SER A 248 24.83 -0.26 28.32
N ASP A 249 24.03 -1.25 27.91
CA ASP A 249 24.41 -2.65 27.76
C ASP A 249 25.23 -2.95 26.49
N VAL A 250 25.31 -2.00 25.55
CA VAL A 250 26.04 -2.16 24.28
C VAL A 250 26.98 -0.99 24.01
N ASN A 251 27.89 -1.14 23.03
CA ASN A 251 28.68 -0.01 22.55
C ASN A 251 27.79 0.95 21.76
N TRP A 252 27.39 2.05 22.40
CA TRP A 252 26.50 3.07 21.84
C TRP A 252 26.91 3.54 20.43
N ARG A 253 28.18 3.86 20.19
CA ARG A 253 28.65 4.32 18.87
C ARG A 253 28.50 3.26 17.78
N GLN A 254 28.76 2.00 18.09
CA GLN A 254 28.57 0.90 17.14
C GLN A 254 27.09 0.63 16.87
N ALA A 255 26.25 0.69 17.90
CA ALA A 255 24.81 0.56 17.76
C ALA A 255 24.23 1.68 16.88
N LEU A 256 24.62 2.94 17.12
CA LEU A 256 24.25 4.08 16.29
C LEU A 256 24.67 3.90 14.83
N ALA A 257 25.92 3.50 14.58
CA ALA A 257 26.43 3.30 13.22
C ALA A 257 25.66 2.20 12.45
N ARG A 258 25.14 1.18 13.14
CA ARG A 258 24.35 0.10 12.55
C ARG A 258 22.84 0.41 12.53
N GLY A 259 22.40 1.44 13.23
CA GLY A 259 20.99 1.76 13.46
C GLY A 259 20.31 0.96 14.58
N GLY A 260 21.05 0.11 15.31
CA GLY A 260 20.51 -0.73 16.37
C GLY A 260 21.31 -2.01 16.63
N VAL A 261 20.69 -2.93 17.36
CA VAL A 261 21.13 -4.31 17.56
C VAL A 261 20.10 -5.25 16.93
N PHE A 262 20.60 -6.07 16.00
CA PHE A 262 19.80 -7.04 15.26
C PHE A 262 20.41 -8.43 15.49
N THR A 263 19.73 -9.24 16.29
CA THR A 263 20.13 -10.59 16.64
C THR A 263 19.02 -11.56 16.33
N GLU A 264 19.39 -12.76 15.89
CA GLU A 264 18.45 -13.86 15.88
C GLU A 264 17.98 -14.14 17.32
N THR A 265 16.69 -14.39 17.48
CA THR A 265 16.12 -14.77 18.78
C THR A 265 15.67 -16.20 18.66
N GLU A 266 16.03 -17.01 19.66
CA GLU A 266 15.49 -18.36 19.77
C GLU A 266 13.97 -18.28 19.91
N ILE A 267 13.28 -18.95 18.99
CA ILE A 267 11.83 -19.11 19.05
C ILE A 267 11.57 -20.18 20.11
N ALA A 268 11.05 -19.77 21.27
CA ALA A 268 10.72 -20.70 22.33
C ALA A 268 9.67 -21.72 21.84
N PRO A 269 9.78 -23.01 22.23
CA PRO A 269 8.71 -23.97 21.99
C PRO A 269 7.41 -23.47 22.61
N VAL A 270 6.37 -23.27 21.80
CA VAL A 270 5.06 -22.84 22.30
C VAL A 270 4.17 -24.05 22.52
N GLY A 271 3.66 -24.20 23.74
CA GLY A 271 2.66 -25.20 24.10
C GLY A 271 1.23 -24.68 23.95
N ILE A 272 0.27 -25.59 23.79
CA ILE A 272 -1.15 -25.24 23.75
C ILE A 272 -1.67 -25.20 25.20
N SER A 273 -2.10 -24.02 25.67
CA SER A 273 -2.86 -23.92 26.92
C SER A 273 -4.31 -24.34 26.69
N GLY A 274 -4.86 -25.27 27.48
CA GLY A 274 -6.25 -25.72 27.37
C GLY A 274 -7.31 -24.71 27.86
N ASN A 275 -6.93 -23.49 28.23
CA ASN A 275 -7.86 -22.48 28.75
C ASN A 275 -8.42 -21.58 27.63
N PHE A 276 -9.64 -21.87 27.22
CA PHE A 276 -10.39 -21.09 26.22
C PHE A 276 -11.56 -20.31 26.85
N SER A 277 -11.47 -19.93 28.13
CA SER A 277 -12.57 -19.26 28.83
C SER A 277 -13.03 -18.00 28.10
N GLY A 278 -14.34 -17.92 27.82
CA GLY A 278 -14.96 -16.80 27.08
C GLY A 278 -14.80 -16.86 25.55
N LEU A 279 -14.02 -17.80 25.03
CA LEU A 279 -13.79 -18.00 23.61
C LEU A 279 -14.58 -19.19 23.06
N GLY A 280 -14.91 -19.12 21.78
CA GLY A 280 -15.61 -20.21 21.09
C GLY A 280 -16.32 -19.74 19.83
N TYR A 281 -16.78 -20.70 19.04
CA TYR A 281 -17.46 -20.39 17.79
C TYR A 281 -18.85 -19.79 18.02
N LYS A 282 -19.11 -18.67 17.35
CA LYS A 282 -20.43 -18.09 17.12
C LYS A 282 -20.40 -17.29 15.82
N ALA A 283 -21.52 -17.24 15.10
CA ALA A 283 -21.63 -16.34 13.96
C ALA A 283 -21.46 -14.87 14.40
N PRO A 284 -20.76 -14.01 13.65
CA PRO A 284 -20.59 -12.63 14.03
C PRO A 284 -21.92 -11.88 13.98
N SER A 285 -22.10 -10.95 14.92
CA SER A 285 -23.20 -10.00 14.89
C SER A 285 -22.83 -8.80 14.02
N LEU A 286 -23.72 -8.43 13.09
CA LEU A 286 -23.64 -7.21 12.29
C LEU A 286 -24.83 -6.30 12.64
N ALA A 287 -24.57 -5.06 13.00
CA ALA A 287 -25.58 -4.07 13.39
C ALA A 287 -26.34 -3.50 12.18
N GLY A 288 -27.64 -3.24 12.34
CA GLY A 288 -28.50 -2.67 11.29
C GLY A 288 -29.24 -3.71 10.46
N LYS A 289 -30.09 -3.24 9.54
CA LYS A 289 -30.95 -4.07 8.67
C LYS A 289 -30.66 -3.90 7.17
N GLY A 290 -29.53 -3.28 6.84
CA GLY A 290 -29.11 -3.05 5.47
C GLY A 290 -28.92 -4.33 4.66
N GLU A 291 -29.05 -4.22 3.34
CA GLU A 291 -28.88 -5.34 2.42
C GLU A 291 -27.41 -5.79 2.33
N PHE A 292 -26.48 -4.85 2.43
CA PHE A 292 -25.06 -5.09 2.19
C PHE A 292 -24.27 -5.22 3.49
N THR A 293 -23.28 -6.12 3.51
CA THR A 293 -22.23 -6.09 4.54
C THR A 293 -21.25 -4.96 4.19
N LEU A 294 -20.98 -4.07 5.15
CA LEU A 294 -20.01 -2.99 4.97
C LEU A 294 -18.62 -3.45 5.43
N ILE A 295 -17.64 -3.36 4.54
CA ILE A 295 -16.23 -3.55 4.85
C ILE A 295 -15.52 -2.19 4.85
N ALA A 296 -14.96 -1.81 5.99
CA ALA A 296 -14.03 -0.68 6.06
C ALA A 296 -12.60 -1.22 6.06
N PHE A 297 -11.77 -0.77 5.12
CA PHE A 297 -10.41 -1.26 4.96
C PHE A 297 -9.40 -0.10 4.96
N PRO A 298 -8.18 -0.26 5.49
CA PRO A 298 -7.18 0.80 5.45
C PRO A 298 -6.81 1.13 4.00
N HIS A 299 -6.81 2.42 3.63
CA HIS A 299 -6.26 2.81 2.34
C HIS A 299 -4.77 2.50 2.29
N HIS A 300 -4.27 1.97 1.16
CA HIS A 300 -2.89 1.49 1.04
C HIS A 300 -1.83 2.54 1.38
N PHE A 301 -2.05 3.81 1.02
CA PHE A 301 -1.14 4.92 1.34
C PHE A 301 -1.54 5.76 2.55
N LEU A 302 -2.83 5.85 2.88
CA LEU A 302 -3.32 6.78 3.92
C LEU A 302 -3.50 6.07 5.27
N ALA A 303 -3.51 4.74 5.26
CA ALA A 303 -3.69 3.87 6.42
C ALA A 303 -4.96 4.22 7.22
N ASP A 304 -4.78 4.73 8.43
CA ASP A 304 -5.83 5.17 9.36
C ASP A 304 -6.08 6.69 9.31
N GLY A 305 -5.57 7.38 8.28
CA GLY A 305 -5.65 8.83 8.11
C GLY A 305 -4.32 9.55 8.32
N ARG A 306 -3.33 8.90 8.96
CA ARG A 306 -2.01 9.52 9.21
C ARG A 306 -1.27 9.97 7.94
N GLY A 307 -1.53 9.29 6.81
CA GLY A 307 -0.92 9.65 5.52
C GLY A 307 -1.65 10.77 4.77
N ALA A 308 -2.85 11.18 5.21
CA ALA A 308 -3.73 12.09 4.46
C ALA A 308 -3.13 13.50 4.27
N ALA A 309 -2.31 13.95 5.22
CA ALA A 309 -1.64 15.24 5.15
C ALA A 309 -0.39 15.23 4.26
N LEU A 310 0.04 14.07 3.76
CA LEU A 310 1.25 13.93 2.94
C LEU A 310 0.90 13.98 1.44
N PRO A 311 1.35 14.99 0.68
CA PRO A 311 0.83 15.27 -0.66
C PRO A 311 1.19 14.18 -1.68
N TRP A 312 2.38 13.57 -1.58
CA TRP A 312 2.73 12.42 -2.43
C TRP A 312 1.79 11.24 -2.20
N LEU A 313 1.39 10.96 -0.96
CA LEU A 313 0.51 9.83 -0.64
C LEU A 313 -0.94 10.07 -1.07
N GLN A 314 -1.37 11.34 -1.19
CA GLN A 314 -2.66 11.71 -1.78
C GLN A 314 -2.68 11.52 -3.30
N GLU A 315 -1.56 11.81 -3.96
CA GLU A 315 -1.47 11.78 -5.42
C GLU A 315 -1.08 10.42 -5.98
N ILE A 316 -0.35 9.57 -5.26
CA ILE A 316 0.00 8.25 -5.79
C ILE A 316 -1.29 7.41 -5.98
N PRO A 317 -1.56 6.88 -7.19
CA PRO A 317 -2.77 6.12 -7.44
C PRO A 317 -2.89 4.86 -6.60
N ASP A 318 -4.08 4.62 -6.02
CA ASP A 318 -4.43 3.38 -5.34
C ASP A 318 -4.12 2.15 -6.22
N PRO A 319 -3.45 1.11 -5.68
CA PRO A 319 -2.99 -0.02 -6.49
C PRO A 319 -4.11 -0.75 -7.24
N VAL A 320 -5.32 -0.80 -6.68
CA VAL A 320 -6.46 -1.55 -7.22
C VAL A 320 -7.33 -0.67 -8.11
N THR A 321 -7.81 0.44 -7.57
CA THR A 321 -8.79 1.31 -8.23
C THR A 321 -8.15 2.38 -9.11
N LYS A 322 -6.86 2.67 -8.91
CA LYS A 322 -6.10 3.71 -9.61
C LYS A 322 -6.60 5.13 -9.35
N LEU A 323 -7.45 5.29 -8.32
CA LEU A 323 -7.97 6.55 -7.85
C LEU A 323 -6.92 7.32 -7.02
N GLN A 324 -7.06 8.63 -7.03
CA GLN A 324 -6.23 9.59 -6.28
C GLN A 324 -7.17 10.56 -5.55
N TRP A 325 -6.70 11.19 -4.46
CA TRP A 325 -7.35 12.35 -3.81
C TRP A 325 -8.78 12.19 -3.24
N ASN A 326 -9.48 11.07 -3.40
CA ASN A 326 -10.86 10.93 -2.94
C ASN A 326 -11.13 9.55 -2.34
N SER A 327 -12.23 9.44 -1.60
CA SER A 327 -12.79 8.15 -1.14
C SER A 327 -13.79 7.60 -2.15
N TRP A 328 -14.03 6.30 -2.13
CA TRP A 328 -15.00 5.64 -3.00
C TRP A 328 -15.78 4.54 -2.27
N VAL A 329 -16.89 4.10 -2.88
CA VAL A 329 -17.65 2.91 -2.49
C VAL A 329 -17.43 1.84 -3.56
N GLU A 330 -16.72 0.78 -3.22
CA GLU A 330 -16.59 -0.41 -4.06
C GLU A 330 -17.88 -1.23 -3.99
N MET A 331 -18.37 -1.65 -5.16
CA MET A 331 -19.49 -2.58 -5.29
C MET A 331 -19.36 -3.38 -6.57
N SER A 332 -20.08 -4.51 -6.64
CA SER A 332 -20.03 -5.36 -7.83
C SER A 332 -20.68 -4.67 -9.02
N PHE A 333 -20.36 -5.11 -10.24
CA PHE A 333 -21.08 -4.65 -11.43
C PHE A 333 -22.57 -4.99 -11.37
N GLY A 334 -22.93 -6.18 -10.86
CA GLY A 334 -24.33 -6.59 -10.70
C GLY A 334 -25.08 -5.73 -9.68
N THR A 335 -24.43 -5.36 -8.57
CA THR A 335 -24.99 -4.44 -7.57
C THR A 335 -25.14 -3.03 -8.14
N ALA A 336 -24.15 -2.55 -8.90
CA ALA A 336 -24.21 -1.26 -9.55
C ALA A 336 -25.38 -1.18 -10.56
N GLU A 337 -25.59 -2.24 -11.36
CA GLU A 337 -26.72 -2.36 -12.28
C GLU A 337 -28.06 -2.41 -11.54
N LYS A 338 -28.19 -3.23 -10.48
CA LYS A 338 -29.40 -3.31 -9.64
C LYS A 338 -29.78 -1.95 -9.05
N LEU A 339 -28.79 -1.16 -8.66
CA LEU A 339 -28.98 0.16 -8.06
C LEU A 339 -29.07 1.31 -9.08
N ASP A 340 -28.94 1.02 -10.39
CA ASP A 340 -28.86 2.00 -11.48
C ASP A 340 -27.76 3.06 -11.22
N VAL A 341 -26.56 2.65 -10.82
CA VAL A 341 -25.42 3.56 -10.58
C VAL A 341 -24.20 3.15 -11.40
N GLY A 342 -23.39 4.13 -11.80
CA GLY A 342 -22.13 3.93 -12.49
C GLY A 342 -20.94 4.59 -11.79
N PHE A 343 -19.75 4.42 -12.37
CA PHE A 343 -18.52 5.07 -11.90
C PHE A 343 -18.72 6.59 -11.74
N GLY A 344 -18.40 7.11 -10.55
CA GLY A 344 -18.48 8.52 -10.19
C GLY A 344 -19.86 9.01 -9.75
N ASP A 345 -20.93 8.21 -9.92
CA ASP A 345 -22.22 8.54 -9.31
C ASP A 345 -22.08 8.52 -7.78
N VAL A 346 -22.79 9.41 -7.10
CA VAL A 346 -22.74 9.53 -5.65
C VAL A 346 -23.91 8.74 -5.05
N VAL A 347 -23.59 7.93 -4.05
CA VAL A 347 -24.55 7.17 -3.25
C VAL A 347 -24.48 7.60 -1.79
N GLN A 348 -25.62 7.53 -1.11
CA GLN A 348 -25.68 7.59 0.34
C GLN A 348 -25.57 6.18 0.89
N VAL A 349 -24.62 5.97 1.79
CA VAL A 349 -24.44 4.74 2.55
C VAL A 349 -24.93 4.99 3.97
N ALA A 350 -25.90 4.21 4.44
CA ALA A 350 -26.50 4.36 5.76
C ALA A 350 -26.44 3.06 6.56
N THR A 351 -26.03 3.15 7.82
CA THR A 351 -26.04 2.05 8.80
C THR A 351 -26.85 2.46 10.03
N ALA A 352 -26.88 1.61 11.06
CA ALA A 352 -27.46 1.99 12.35
C ALA A 352 -26.67 3.10 13.06
N ALA A 353 -25.39 3.31 12.71
CA ALA A 353 -24.52 4.30 13.36
C ALA A 353 -24.62 5.69 12.73
N GLY A 354 -24.95 5.78 11.44
CA GLY A 354 -25.03 7.06 10.73
C GLY A 354 -25.14 6.89 9.23
N SER A 355 -24.91 7.97 8.49
CA SER A 355 -24.81 7.95 7.03
C SER A 355 -23.65 8.79 6.51
N LEU A 356 -23.16 8.44 5.32
CA LEU A 356 -22.18 9.22 4.56
C LEU A 356 -22.51 9.18 3.08
N GLU A 357 -21.90 10.06 2.30
CA GLU A 357 -22.00 10.07 0.85
C GLU A 357 -20.62 9.93 0.21
N ALA A 358 -20.50 9.04 -0.77
CA ALA A 358 -19.26 8.81 -1.50
C ALA A 358 -19.54 8.33 -2.92
N SER A 359 -18.54 8.47 -3.79
CA SER A 359 -18.65 8.09 -5.21
C SER A 359 -18.48 6.60 -5.43
N VAL A 360 -19.24 6.03 -6.35
CA VAL A 360 -19.23 4.60 -6.67
C VAL A 360 -18.04 4.24 -7.55
N PHE A 361 -17.40 3.11 -7.26
CA PHE A 361 -16.42 2.43 -8.09
C PHE A 361 -16.86 0.96 -8.33
N PRO A 362 -17.50 0.65 -9.47
CA PRO A 362 -17.89 -0.72 -9.79
C PRO A 362 -16.68 -1.56 -10.17
N ARG A 363 -16.59 -2.79 -9.63
CA ARG A 363 -15.57 -3.79 -9.99
C ARG A 363 -16.09 -5.20 -9.77
N GLY A 364 -15.50 -6.23 -10.40
CA GLY A 364 -16.03 -7.59 -10.32
C GLY A 364 -15.41 -8.44 -9.21
N GLY A 365 -14.26 -8.03 -8.67
CA GLY A 365 -13.61 -8.69 -7.53
C GLY A 365 -14.27 -8.47 -6.15
N ILE A 366 -15.53 -8.07 -6.09
CA ILE A 366 -16.30 -7.86 -4.84
C ILE A 366 -17.66 -8.56 -4.97
N ARG A 367 -18.15 -9.14 -3.86
CA ARG A 367 -19.43 -9.87 -3.83
C ARG A 367 -20.62 -8.92 -3.96
N ASP A 368 -21.71 -9.40 -4.56
CA ASP A 368 -22.96 -8.63 -4.71
C ASP A 368 -23.59 -8.21 -3.37
N ASP A 369 -23.37 -8.98 -2.30
CA ASP A 369 -23.90 -8.71 -0.96
C ASP A 369 -22.97 -7.83 -0.09
N THR A 370 -21.93 -7.25 -0.68
CA THR A 370 -20.87 -6.51 0.03
C THR A 370 -20.60 -5.17 -0.63
N ILE A 371 -20.37 -4.15 0.20
CA ILE A 371 -19.76 -2.88 -0.23
C ILE A 371 -18.51 -2.61 0.59
N ALA A 372 -17.50 -1.98 0.00
CA ALA A 372 -16.26 -1.65 0.70
C ALA A 372 -15.91 -0.17 0.57
N ILE A 373 -15.39 0.43 1.63
CA ILE A 373 -15.00 1.84 1.69
C ILE A 373 -13.60 1.95 2.35
N PRO A 374 -12.63 2.63 1.73
CA PRO A 374 -11.32 2.83 2.33
C PRO A 374 -11.38 3.81 3.51
N ILE A 375 -10.56 3.56 4.53
CA ILE A 375 -10.28 4.46 5.66
C ILE A 375 -9.12 5.38 5.28
N GLY A 376 -9.13 6.61 5.77
CA GLY A 376 -8.00 7.54 5.68
C GLY A 376 -8.27 8.82 4.91
N GLN A 377 -9.48 8.98 4.36
CA GLN A 377 -9.98 10.26 3.81
C GLN A 377 -11.08 10.85 4.70
N GLY A 378 -11.56 12.04 4.36
CA GLY A 378 -12.64 12.72 5.07
C GLY A 378 -12.16 13.60 6.22
N HIS A 379 -10.90 14.02 6.20
CA HIS A 379 -10.37 15.00 7.15
C HIS A 379 -10.92 16.39 6.86
N SER A 380 -11.37 17.11 7.88
CA SER A 380 -11.82 18.51 7.80
C SER A 380 -10.68 19.51 8.03
N VAL A 381 -9.50 19.03 8.46
CA VAL A 381 -8.34 19.85 8.79
C VAL A 381 -7.14 19.44 7.94
N GLY A 382 -6.33 20.42 7.55
CA GLY A 382 -5.01 20.19 6.96
C GLY A 382 -4.97 20.47 5.47
N ARG A 383 -3.83 21.02 5.01
CA ARG A 383 -3.67 21.58 3.67
C ARG A 383 -4.00 20.60 2.54
N TYR A 384 -3.49 19.37 2.63
CA TYR A 384 -3.69 18.34 1.60
C TYR A 384 -4.78 17.33 1.97
N ALA A 385 -5.02 17.13 3.27
CA ALA A 385 -6.00 16.18 3.80
C ALA A 385 -7.45 16.67 3.66
N SER A 386 -7.65 18.00 3.57
CA SER A 386 -8.94 18.66 3.37
C SER A 386 -8.96 19.48 2.07
N MET A 387 -10.02 20.25 1.85
CA MET A 387 -10.11 21.19 0.73
C MET A 387 -9.42 22.55 1.00
N GLU A 388 -8.87 22.75 2.20
CA GLU A 388 -8.25 24.02 2.62
C GLU A 388 -7.12 24.50 1.70
N GLY A 389 -6.26 23.60 1.21
CA GLY A 389 -5.15 23.95 0.33
C GLY A 389 -5.50 24.07 -1.15
N GLU A 390 -6.68 23.62 -1.56
CA GLU A 390 -7.12 23.68 -2.96
C GLU A 390 -7.54 25.12 -3.28
N GLY A 391 -6.66 26.04 -3.67
CA GLY A 391 -7.07 27.41 -4.00
C GLY A 391 -6.01 28.49 -3.79
N GLU A 392 -4.93 28.14 -3.10
CA GLU A 392 -3.76 29.00 -2.89
C GLU A 392 -2.93 29.20 -4.18
N HIS A 393 -3.12 28.33 -5.17
CA HIS A 393 -2.46 28.42 -6.48
C HIS A 393 -3.34 29.23 -7.44
N GLY A 394 -2.98 30.51 -7.61
CA GLY A 394 -3.75 31.48 -8.39
C GLY A 394 -4.12 31.00 -9.79
N GLY A 395 -5.41 30.70 -10.01
CA GLY A 395 -6.03 30.63 -11.33
C GLY A 395 -6.09 29.27 -12.04
N TRP A 396 -5.47 28.21 -11.51
CA TRP A 396 -5.48 26.88 -12.17
C TRP A 396 -6.63 25.97 -11.72
N ILE A 397 -7.37 26.41 -10.71
CA ILE A 397 -8.32 25.61 -9.92
C ILE A 397 -9.62 26.41 -9.75
N LYS A 398 -10.54 26.27 -10.71
CA LYS A 398 -11.96 26.19 -10.34
C LYS A 398 -12.28 24.72 -10.44
N GLY A 399 -12.16 24.02 -9.32
CA GLY A 399 -12.60 22.64 -9.26
C GLY A 399 -14.12 22.56 -9.41
N PRO A 400 -14.66 21.35 -9.62
CA PRO A 400 -16.09 21.16 -9.89
C PRO A 400 -16.98 21.34 -8.64
N ILE A 401 -16.41 21.55 -7.44
CA ILE A 401 -17.13 21.49 -6.16
C ILE A 401 -17.44 22.89 -5.62
N GLY A 402 -16.67 23.93 -5.98
CA GLY A 402 -16.88 25.30 -5.52
C GLY A 402 -16.54 25.52 -4.03
N ALA A 403 -15.89 24.53 -3.41
CA ALA A 403 -15.45 24.53 -2.01
C ALA A 403 -13.93 24.47 -1.88
N GLU A 404 -13.22 24.60 -3.00
CA GLU A 404 -11.77 24.73 -3.06
C GLU A 404 -11.34 25.94 -2.20
N GLY A 405 -10.50 25.69 -1.20
CA GLY A 405 -9.88 26.72 -0.36
C GLY A 405 -10.70 27.05 0.88
N GLN A 406 -11.80 26.33 1.11
CA GLN A 406 -12.66 26.51 2.29
C GLN A 406 -12.16 25.64 3.45
N PRO A 407 -11.75 26.24 4.58
CA PRO A 407 -11.42 25.49 5.79
C PRO A 407 -12.61 24.68 6.30
N GLY A 408 -12.35 23.51 6.92
CA GLY A 408 -13.38 22.65 7.49
C GLY A 408 -14.13 21.77 6.48
N VAL A 409 -13.89 21.94 5.18
CA VAL A 409 -14.52 21.11 4.14
C VAL A 409 -13.66 19.88 3.86
N ALA A 410 -14.24 18.71 4.13
CA ALA A 410 -13.54 17.45 3.97
C ALA A 410 -13.34 17.04 2.51
N ARG A 411 -12.17 16.47 2.25
CA ARG A 411 -11.88 15.75 1.01
C ARG A 411 -12.32 14.29 1.15
N GLY A 412 -13.16 13.81 0.24
CA GLY A 412 -13.75 12.47 0.35
C GLY A 412 -14.65 12.33 1.59
N ALA A 413 -14.75 11.12 2.13
CA ALA A 413 -15.62 10.76 3.24
C ALA A 413 -14.88 9.95 4.30
N ASN A 414 -15.23 10.18 5.57
CA ASN A 414 -14.72 9.41 6.69
C ASN A 414 -15.69 8.26 7.01
N VAL A 415 -15.27 7.01 6.77
CA VAL A 415 -16.08 5.81 7.03
C VAL A 415 -16.42 5.61 8.51
N MET A 416 -15.68 6.24 9.44
CA MET A 416 -16.00 6.18 10.88
C MET A 416 -17.39 6.74 11.21
N ALA A 417 -17.96 7.60 10.35
CA ALA A 417 -19.30 8.14 10.50
C ALA A 417 -20.42 7.07 10.39
N VAL A 418 -20.11 5.89 9.82
CA VAL A 418 -21.09 4.82 9.61
C VAL A 418 -20.69 3.50 10.26
N LEU A 419 -19.59 3.45 11.01
CA LEU A 419 -19.17 2.27 11.75
C LEU A 419 -19.66 2.33 13.20
N PRO A 420 -20.09 1.22 13.80
CA PRO A 420 -20.46 1.17 15.21
C PRO A 420 -19.22 1.16 16.10
N ALA A 421 -19.37 1.61 17.36
CA ALA A 421 -18.36 1.44 18.41
C ALA A 421 -18.40 0.02 19.00
N ALA A 422 -18.31 -1.02 18.17
CA ALA A 422 -18.45 -2.42 18.57
C ALA A 422 -17.13 -3.07 19.00
N GLN A 423 -17.23 -4.07 19.88
CA GLN A 423 -16.09 -4.78 20.49
C GLN A 423 -16.16 -6.29 20.25
N ASP A 424 -14.99 -6.93 20.24
CA ASP A 424 -14.88 -8.39 20.27
C ASP A 424 -14.91 -8.93 21.72
N GLU A 425 -14.67 -10.23 21.89
CA GLU A 425 -14.76 -10.89 23.19
C GLU A 425 -13.79 -10.36 24.25
N LEU A 426 -12.68 -9.76 23.83
CA LEU A 426 -11.65 -9.22 24.72
C LEU A 426 -11.56 -7.69 24.68
N GLY A 427 -12.58 -7.01 24.12
CA GLY A 427 -12.63 -5.55 24.09
C GLY A 427 -11.84 -4.91 22.96
N GLY A 428 -11.31 -5.70 22.01
CA GLY A 428 -10.72 -5.23 20.77
C GLY A 428 -11.76 -4.59 19.85
N ARG A 429 -11.32 -3.72 18.93
CA ARG A 429 -12.21 -3.01 18.01
C ARG A 429 -12.75 -3.95 16.92
N VAL A 430 -14.05 -3.88 16.66
CA VAL A 430 -14.69 -4.54 15.52
C VAL A 430 -14.77 -3.59 14.34
N TRP A 431 -14.31 -4.06 13.17
CA TRP A 431 -14.38 -3.34 11.91
C TRP A 431 -15.48 -3.90 11.02
N LEU A 432 -15.62 -5.23 10.98
CA LEU A 432 -16.71 -5.92 10.31
C LEU A 432 -17.92 -6.04 11.25
N GLY A 433 -18.66 -4.94 11.39
CA GLY A 433 -19.73 -4.83 12.39
C GLY A 433 -21.05 -4.27 11.89
N ALA A 434 -21.20 -3.93 10.61
CA ALA A 434 -22.35 -3.18 10.12
C ALA A 434 -22.99 -3.76 8.84
N ARG A 435 -24.32 -3.67 8.78
CA ARG A 435 -25.13 -3.83 7.58
C ARG A 435 -25.54 -2.45 7.08
N ALA A 436 -25.31 -2.19 5.79
CA ALA A 436 -25.55 -0.91 5.15
C ALA A 436 -26.68 -0.96 4.12
N GLY A 437 -27.50 0.08 4.10
CA GLY A 437 -28.36 0.42 2.96
C GLY A 437 -27.62 1.39 2.03
N VAL A 438 -27.88 1.29 0.73
CA VAL A 438 -27.28 2.16 -0.29
C VAL A 438 -28.40 2.78 -1.13
N THR A 439 -28.37 4.11 -1.26
CA THR A 439 -29.37 4.87 -2.01
C THR A 439 -28.69 5.81 -3.00
N LYS A 440 -29.11 5.79 -4.26
CA LYS A 440 -28.64 6.73 -5.30
C LYS A 440 -29.08 8.15 -4.96
N THR A 441 -28.16 9.12 -4.99
CA THR A 441 -28.48 10.53 -4.68
C THR A 441 -28.80 11.37 -5.92
N GLY A 442 -28.56 10.84 -7.13
CA GLY A 442 -28.67 11.57 -8.40
C GLY A 442 -27.53 12.57 -8.67
N ARG A 443 -26.54 12.67 -7.78
CA ARG A 443 -25.35 13.53 -8.00
C ARG A 443 -24.23 12.73 -8.65
N PHE A 444 -23.31 13.44 -9.29
CA PHE A 444 -22.12 12.88 -9.91
C PHE A 444 -20.89 13.67 -9.49
N ARG A 445 -19.79 12.97 -9.24
CA ARG A 445 -18.46 13.57 -9.01
C ARG A 445 -17.48 12.96 -10.00
N ARG A 446 -16.71 13.83 -10.65
CA ARG A 446 -15.58 13.39 -11.46
C ARG A 446 -14.40 13.06 -10.52
N LEU A 447 -13.87 11.86 -10.65
CA LEU A 447 -12.76 11.38 -9.82
C LEU A 447 -11.44 11.42 -10.59
N ALA A 448 -10.34 11.68 -9.89
CA ALA A 448 -8.99 11.56 -10.42
C ALA A 448 -8.64 10.08 -10.60
N LEU A 449 -8.59 9.63 -11.84
CA LEU A 449 -8.31 8.24 -12.21
C LEU A 449 -7.09 8.20 -13.15
N SER A 450 -5.99 7.63 -12.66
CA SER A 450 -4.72 7.58 -13.41
C SER A 450 -4.73 6.58 -14.57
N GLN A 451 -5.56 5.52 -14.47
CA GLN A 451 -5.71 4.49 -15.49
C GLN A 451 -7.18 4.33 -15.86
N TRP A 452 -7.54 4.76 -17.07
CA TRP A 452 -8.93 4.79 -17.50
C TRP A 452 -9.55 3.40 -17.70
N THR A 453 -8.76 2.45 -18.21
CA THR A 453 -9.18 1.07 -18.48
C THR A 453 -8.10 0.08 -18.05
N ASP A 454 -8.52 -1.04 -17.47
CA ASP A 454 -7.74 -2.23 -17.12
C ASP A 454 -7.85 -3.33 -18.19
N ASN A 455 -8.44 -3.00 -19.34
CA ASN A 455 -8.50 -3.87 -20.50
C ASN A 455 -7.29 -3.62 -21.42
N GLN A 456 -6.43 -4.63 -21.57
CA GLN A 456 -5.30 -4.58 -22.50
C GLN A 456 -5.65 -4.91 -23.96
N ARG A 457 -6.89 -5.35 -24.24
CA ARG A 457 -7.46 -5.59 -25.58
C ARG A 457 -6.65 -6.57 -26.44
N GLY A 458 -6.25 -7.70 -25.86
CA GLY A 458 -5.48 -8.73 -26.54
C GLY A 458 -4.07 -8.31 -26.97
N ARG A 459 -3.53 -7.22 -26.39
CA ARG A 459 -2.20 -6.69 -26.76
C ARG A 459 -1.05 -7.32 -25.99
N GLU A 460 -1.33 -8.28 -25.11
CA GLU A 460 -0.32 -9.05 -24.36
C GLU A 460 0.75 -8.16 -23.69
N LEU A 461 0.32 -7.03 -23.12
CA LEU A 461 1.18 -6.08 -22.40
C LEU A 461 1.65 -6.69 -21.07
N ALA A 462 0.71 -7.21 -20.28
CA ALA A 462 1.02 -7.95 -19.06
C ALA A 462 0.88 -9.44 -19.34
N GLN A 463 2.00 -10.08 -19.70
CA GLN A 463 2.04 -11.50 -20.07
C GLN A 463 2.09 -12.40 -18.83
N SER A 464 1.62 -13.63 -18.99
CA SER A 464 1.72 -14.69 -17.99
C SER A 464 2.17 -16.00 -18.62
N ALA A 465 2.85 -16.84 -17.85
CA ALA A 465 3.19 -18.22 -18.22
C ALA A 465 2.76 -19.16 -17.09
N SER A 466 2.19 -20.32 -17.42
CA SER A 466 1.80 -21.29 -16.40
C SER A 466 3.01 -22.04 -15.86
N LEU A 467 2.96 -22.42 -14.59
CA LEU A 467 4.03 -23.23 -13.98
C LEU A 467 4.21 -24.57 -14.71
N ALA A 468 3.13 -25.16 -15.23
CA ALA A 468 3.17 -26.39 -16.00
C ALA A 468 3.88 -26.22 -17.36
N GLN A 469 3.61 -25.11 -18.07
CA GLN A 469 4.33 -24.73 -19.29
C GLN A 469 5.83 -24.60 -19.00
N LEU A 470 6.19 -23.89 -17.94
CA LEU A 470 7.58 -23.69 -17.52
C LEU A 470 8.27 -24.99 -17.05
N ALA A 471 7.50 -25.98 -16.58
CA ALA A 471 7.99 -27.29 -16.17
C ALA A 471 8.10 -28.29 -17.34
N GLY A 472 7.72 -27.90 -18.56
CA GLY A 472 7.74 -28.78 -19.74
C GLY A 472 6.58 -29.78 -19.80
N HIS A 473 5.51 -29.55 -19.02
CA HIS A 473 4.32 -30.41 -18.93
C HIS A 473 3.09 -29.86 -19.66
N GLY A 474 3.22 -28.74 -20.39
CA GLY A 474 2.12 -28.23 -21.21
C GLY A 474 1.85 -29.16 -22.41
N ASP A 475 0.58 -29.48 -22.65
CA ASP A 475 0.16 -30.01 -23.94
C ASP A 475 0.68 -29.06 -25.03
N GLY A 476 1.33 -29.59 -26.07
CA GLY A 476 1.92 -28.82 -27.17
C GLY A 476 0.92 -28.04 -28.04
N HIS A 477 -0.25 -27.68 -27.49
CA HIS A 477 -1.34 -26.99 -28.12
C HIS A 477 -1.94 -25.93 -27.19
N GLY A 478 -1.51 -24.68 -27.38
CA GLY A 478 -2.35 -23.50 -27.16
C GLY A 478 -2.06 -22.68 -25.90
N GLY A 479 -1.31 -21.59 -26.08
CA GLY A 479 -1.20 -20.53 -25.07
C GLY A 479 -0.10 -19.50 -25.38
N GLY A 480 -0.26 -18.70 -26.43
CA GLY A 480 0.32 -17.35 -26.46
C GLY A 480 1.81 -17.16 -26.79
N HIS A 481 2.57 -18.17 -27.18
CA HIS A 481 3.67 -17.90 -28.11
C HIS A 481 3.05 -17.85 -29.49
N GLY A 482 2.57 -16.66 -29.86
CA GLY A 482 2.19 -16.34 -31.23
C GLY A 482 3.34 -16.71 -32.16
N ALA A 483 3.28 -17.92 -32.69
CA ALA A 483 3.99 -18.35 -33.86
C ALA A 483 3.48 -17.49 -35.01
N HIS A 484 4.04 -16.28 -35.18
CA HIS A 484 4.11 -15.48 -36.41
C HIS A 484 4.85 -14.16 -36.13
N HIS A 485 6.15 -14.24 -35.84
CA HIS A 485 7.06 -13.13 -36.14
C HIS A 485 8.26 -13.70 -36.87
N ASP A 486 8.27 -13.57 -38.20
CA ASP A 486 9.51 -13.48 -38.96
C ASP A 486 10.32 -12.33 -38.33
N GLU A 487 11.33 -12.69 -37.54
CA GLU A 487 11.98 -11.87 -36.51
C GLU A 487 12.66 -10.59 -37.05
N PRO A 488 12.38 -9.39 -36.50
CA PRO A 488 13.47 -8.52 -36.05
C PRO A 488 14.05 -9.16 -34.77
N PRO A 489 15.37 -9.33 -34.68
CA PRO A 489 15.94 -10.34 -33.81
C PRO A 489 15.58 -10.13 -32.34
N HIS A 490 15.26 -11.23 -31.66
CA HIS A 490 15.20 -11.34 -30.19
C HIS A 490 16.51 -10.87 -29.50
N THR A 491 17.58 -10.67 -30.28
CA THR A 491 18.86 -10.20 -29.77
C THR A 491 18.88 -8.67 -29.69
N PHE A 492 18.53 -8.12 -28.53
CA PHE A 492 19.06 -6.83 -28.10
C PHE A 492 20.59 -6.91 -28.20
N THR A 493 21.17 -6.32 -29.25
CA THR A 493 22.62 -6.23 -29.37
C THR A 493 23.04 -4.92 -28.72
N ALA A 494 23.52 -5.00 -27.47
CA ALA A 494 23.98 -3.84 -26.68
C ALA A 494 25.02 -2.96 -27.40
N ALA A 495 25.60 -3.44 -28.50
CA ALA A 495 26.55 -2.73 -29.35
C ALA A 495 25.95 -1.63 -30.23
N TYR A 496 24.65 -1.65 -30.56
CA TYR A 496 24.09 -0.70 -31.54
C TYR A 496 23.50 0.60 -30.95
N ASP A 497 23.12 0.59 -29.68
CA ASP A 497 22.38 1.70 -29.07
C ASP A 497 23.19 2.47 -28.01
N ALA A 498 24.47 2.10 -27.83
CA ALA A 498 25.47 2.83 -27.06
C ALA A 498 26.79 2.84 -27.83
N ASP A 499 27.60 3.86 -27.61
CA ASP A 499 28.93 3.99 -28.20
C ASP A 499 29.76 2.72 -27.89
N PRO A 500 30.30 2.02 -28.90
CA PRO A 500 31.10 0.81 -28.71
C PRO A 500 32.27 0.99 -27.75
N ASP A 501 32.82 2.21 -27.66
CA ASP A 501 33.98 2.53 -26.82
C ASP A 501 33.61 2.79 -25.35
N GLN A 502 32.31 2.83 -24.99
CA GLN A 502 31.87 2.99 -23.59
C GLN A 502 31.78 1.65 -22.86
N PRO A 503 32.25 1.53 -21.61
CA PRO A 503 32.13 0.27 -20.87
C PRO A 503 30.68 -0.02 -20.39
N TYR A 504 29.76 0.95 -20.51
CA TYR A 504 28.42 0.86 -19.95
C TYR A 504 27.30 0.85 -21.01
N ARG A 505 26.30 -0.01 -20.80
CA ARG A 505 24.95 0.10 -21.36
C ARG A 505 23.96 -0.17 -20.24
N TRP A 506 23.32 0.87 -19.71
CA TRP A 506 22.38 0.71 -18.60
C TRP A 506 21.07 0.08 -19.05
N GLY A 507 20.56 -0.85 -18.24
CA GLY A 507 19.28 -1.52 -18.48
C GLY A 507 18.58 -1.92 -17.19
N MET A 508 17.34 -2.38 -17.34
CA MET A 508 16.48 -2.76 -16.21
C MET A 508 15.74 -4.06 -16.52
N VAL A 509 15.56 -4.90 -15.51
CA VAL A 509 14.66 -6.05 -15.54
C VAL A 509 13.52 -5.80 -14.56
N ILE A 510 12.30 -6.11 -14.97
CA ILE A 510 11.10 -6.01 -14.12
C ILE A 510 10.41 -7.38 -14.08
N ASP A 511 10.45 -8.05 -12.93
CA ASP A 511 9.79 -9.33 -12.69
C ASP A 511 8.33 -9.12 -12.26
N ASN A 512 7.40 -9.33 -13.18
CA ASN A 512 5.98 -9.12 -12.91
C ASN A 512 5.39 -10.18 -11.97
N ASP A 513 5.99 -11.37 -11.83
CA ASP A 513 5.54 -12.36 -10.82
C ASP A 513 5.77 -11.87 -9.39
N ARG A 514 6.81 -11.05 -9.18
CA ARG A 514 7.13 -10.45 -7.88
C ARG A 514 6.43 -9.11 -7.66
N CYS A 515 5.89 -8.48 -8.70
CA CYS A 515 5.26 -7.17 -8.60
C CYS A 515 3.84 -7.31 -8.01
N ASN A 516 3.67 -6.91 -6.75
CA ASN A 516 2.36 -6.86 -6.09
C ASN A 516 1.63 -5.52 -6.27
N GLY A 517 2.17 -4.61 -7.08
CA GLY A 517 1.58 -3.30 -7.33
C GLY A 517 1.65 -2.29 -6.17
N CYS A 518 2.47 -2.51 -5.14
CA CYS A 518 2.52 -1.67 -3.92
C CYS A 518 2.86 -0.17 -4.11
N SER A 519 3.29 0.24 -5.31
CA SER A 519 3.69 1.62 -5.67
C SER A 519 4.79 2.27 -4.82
N ALA A 520 5.53 1.51 -4.01
CA ALA A 520 6.72 2.02 -3.30
C ALA A 520 7.77 2.60 -4.27
N CYS A 521 7.90 1.99 -5.45
CA CYS A 521 8.75 2.51 -6.53
C CYS A 521 8.26 3.84 -7.12
N VAL A 522 6.96 4.12 -7.08
CA VAL A 522 6.38 5.41 -7.50
C VAL A 522 6.74 6.46 -6.47
N ALA A 523 6.47 6.21 -5.19
CA ALA A 523 6.82 7.12 -4.09
C ALA A 523 8.31 7.47 -4.08
N ALA A 524 9.18 6.45 -4.20
CA ALA A 524 10.62 6.66 -4.25
C ALA A 524 11.05 7.49 -5.46
N CYS A 525 10.39 7.32 -6.62
CA CYS A 525 10.69 8.13 -7.79
C CYS A 525 10.27 9.60 -7.60
N TYR A 526 9.14 9.85 -6.92
CA TYR A 526 8.71 11.20 -6.55
C TYR A 526 9.74 11.90 -5.66
N VAL A 527 10.16 11.23 -4.58
CA VAL A 527 11.16 11.72 -3.62
C VAL A 527 12.50 11.98 -4.31
N GLU A 528 13.04 10.95 -4.97
CA GLU A 528 14.40 10.98 -5.51
C GLU A 528 14.58 12.02 -6.63
N ASN A 529 13.55 12.19 -7.47
CA ASN A 529 13.66 12.97 -8.69
C ASN A 529 12.88 14.27 -8.62
N ASN A 530 12.58 14.80 -7.43
CA ASN A 530 11.89 16.08 -7.24
C ASN A 530 10.61 16.20 -8.07
N ILE A 531 9.84 15.11 -8.19
CA ILE A 531 8.60 15.12 -8.98
C ILE A 531 7.56 15.91 -8.18
N PRO A 532 6.94 16.94 -8.76
CA PRO A 532 5.99 17.76 -8.03
C PRO A 532 4.60 17.11 -7.98
N VAL A 533 3.80 17.55 -7.02
CA VAL A 533 2.38 17.15 -6.88
C VAL A 533 1.46 18.11 -7.63
N VAL A 534 0.49 17.64 -8.40
CA VAL A 534 -0.34 18.51 -9.26
C VAL A 534 -1.73 18.85 -8.69
N GLY A 535 -2.18 18.14 -7.66
CA GLY A 535 -3.51 18.32 -7.05
C GLY A 535 -4.63 17.57 -7.79
N GLU A 536 -5.78 17.43 -7.14
CA GLU A 536 -6.92 16.64 -7.65
C GLU A 536 -7.43 17.15 -9.00
N THR A 537 -7.53 18.47 -9.15
CA THR A 537 -8.08 19.11 -10.35
C THR A 537 -7.24 18.81 -11.60
N GLN A 538 -5.92 18.72 -11.47
CA GLN A 538 -5.03 18.39 -12.58
C GLN A 538 -4.94 16.89 -12.81
N ALA A 539 -5.02 16.10 -11.74
CA ALA A 539 -5.10 14.64 -11.82
C ALA A 539 -6.39 14.18 -12.56
N ILE A 540 -7.53 14.85 -12.35
CA ILE A 540 -8.78 14.66 -13.12
C ILE A 540 -8.59 14.90 -14.63
N GLN A 541 -7.64 15.76 -14.99
CA GLN A 541 -7.28 16.08 -16.39
C GLN A 541 -6.19 15.16 -16.95
N HIS A 542 -5.81 14.10 -16.21
CA HIS A 542 -4.73 13.17 -16.56
C HIS A 542 -3.37 13.86 -16.74
N ARG A 543 -3.06 14.80 -15.85
CA ARG A 543 -1.80 15.56 -15.83
C ARG A 543 -0.93 15.24 -14.63
N ASP A 544 -1.10 14.05 -14.03
CA ASP A 544 -0.19 13.57 -12.99
C ASP A 544 1.26 13.51 -13.50
N MET A 545 2.22 13.73 -12.61
CA MET A 545 3.64 13.83 -12.99
C MET A 545 4.44 12.55 -12.72
N ALA A 546 3.78 11.42 -12.46
CA ALA A 546 4.46 10.16 -12.13
C ALA A 546 5.33 9.65 -13.31
N TRP A 547 6.65 9.53 -13.08
CA TRP A 547 7.62 9.05 -14.08
C TRP A 547 7.65 7.54 -14.25
N ILE A 548 7.19 6.83 -13.22
CA ILE A 548 6.88 5.40 -13.24
C ILE A 548 5.45 5.28 -12.73
N ARG A 549 4.60 4.60 -13.49
CA ARG A 549 3.23 4.27 -13.08
C ARG A 549 3.06 2.77 -12.98
N ILE A 550 2.19 2.30 -12.10
CA ILE A 550 1.83 0.89 -12.03
C ILE A 550 0.52 0.71 -12.78
N GLU A 551 0.56 0.02 -13.91
CA GLU A 551 -0.65 -0.38 -14.63
C GLU A 551 -1.17 -1.71 -14.05
N ARG A 552 -2.50 -1.85 -14.04
CA ARG A 552 -3.21 -3.04 -13.57
C ARG A 552 -4.09 -3.53 -14.71
N TYR A 553 -3.87 -4.75 -15.17
CA TYR A 553 -4.65 -5.38 -16.23
C TYR A 553 -5.40 -6.61 -15.69
N VAL A 554 -6.53 -6.91 -16.33
CA VAL A 554 -7.36 -8.08 -15.98
C VAL A 554 -7.38 -9.06 -17.15
N GLY A 555 -6.65 -10.16 -16.99
CA GLY A 555 -6.38 -11.16 -18.05
C GLY A 555 -5.96 -10.50 -19.37
N ASP A 556 -6.16 -11.18 -20.51
CA ASP A 556 -5.73 -10.65 -21.81
C ASP A 556 -6.65 -9.56 -22.39
N GLY A 557 -7.79 -9.29 -21.74
CA GLY A 557 -8.70 -8.23 -22.17
C GLY A 557 -9.52 -8.53 -23.43
N ASP A 558 -10.60 -7.78 -23.64
CA ASP A 558 -11.52 -7.95 -24.77
C ASP A 558 -11.21 -6.98 -25.90
N LEU A 559 -11.37 -7.42 -27.15
CA LEU A 559 -11.24 -6.56 -28.33
C LEU A 559 -12.40 -5.55 -28.44
N GLU A 560 -13.56 -5.89 -27.87
CA GLU A 560 -14.76 -5.06 -27.85
C GLU A 560 -14.87 -4.21 -26.57
N GLY A 561 -15.72 -3.17 -26.62
CA GLY A 561 -16.03 -2.29 -25.49
C GLY A 561 -15.89 -0.80 -25.84
N GLY A 562 -17.01 -0.05 -25.82
CA GLY A 562 -16.95 1.41 -25.89
C GLY A 562 -18.29 2.15 -26.12
N ALA A 563 -18.85 2.70 -25.04
CA ALA A 563 -19.69 3.93 -24.98
C ALA A 563 -19.96 4.38 -23.52
N ALA A 564 -19.76 3.50 -22.53
CA ALA A 564 -19.93 3.81 -21.11
C ALA A 564 -18.91 4.84 -20.58
N ARG A 565 -19.26 5.56 -19.50
CA ARG A 565 -18.39 6.57 -18.85
C ARG A 565 -17.02 6.02 -18.46
N ARG A 566 -16.89 4.72 -18.18
CA ARG A 566 -15.63 3.99 -18.06
C ARG A 566 -15.82 2.63 -18.76
N PRO A 567 -15.27 2.41 -19.97
CA PRO A 567 -15.47 1.17 -20.71
C PRO A 567 -14.54 0.09 -20.15
N VAL A 568 -14.99 -0.56 -19.07
CA VAL A 568 -14.34 -1.73 -18.48
C VAL A 568 -15.21 -2.93 -18.81
N PRO A 569 -14.71 -3.90 -19.60
CA PRO A 569 -15.40 -5.17 -19.72
C PRO A 569 -15.43 -5.87 -18.36
N ASN A 570 -16.52 -6.57 -18.08
CA ASN A 570 -16.67 -7.30 -16.82
C ASN A 570 -15.86 -8.62 -16.84
N ARG A 571 -14.53 -8.51 -16.84
CA ARG A 571 -13.60 -9.66 -16.81
C ARG A 571 -13.16 -10.06 -15.41
N GLU A 572 -13.34 -9.18 -14.43
CA GLU A 572 -13.13 -9.55 -13.06
C GLU A 572 -14.26 -10.47 -12.61
N LYS A 573 -14.00 -11.77 -12.60
CA LYS A 573 -14.95 -12.74 -12.09
C LYS A 573 -14.64 -13.02 -10.63
N LEU A 574 -15.68 -13.05 -9.82
CA LEU A 574 -15.57 -13.41 -8.41
C LEU A 574 -15.03 -14.85 -8.30
N GLY A 575 -13.93 -15.05 -7.55
CA GLY A 575 -13.22 -16.33 -7.44
C GLY A 575 -12.22 -16.64 -8.58
N GLU A 576 -12.31 -15.95 -9.71
CA GLU A 576 -11.48 -16.17 -10.90
C GLU A 576 -10.81 -14.85 -11.31
N LEU A 577 -9.89 -14.34 -10.47
CA LEU A 577 -9.17 -13.10 -10.73
C LEU A 577 -7.79 -13.35 -11.32
N ASP A 578 -7.62 -12.93 -12.56
CA ASP A 578 -6.33 -12.80 -13.22
C ASP A 578 -5.93 -11.32 -13.26
N VAL A 579 -5.30 -10.84 -12.18
CA VAL A 579 -4.86 -9.45 -12.05
C VAL A 579 -3.35 -9.40 -12.22
N ARG A 580 -2.91 -8.64 -13.22
CA ARG A 580 -1.51 -8.52 -13.60
C ARG A 580 -1.04 -7.08 -13.44
N TYR A 581 0.05 -6.87 -12.70
CA TYR A 581 0.65 -5.54 -12.50
C TYR A 581 1.88 -5.36 -13.38
N ILE A 582 1.98 -4.19 -14.01
CA ILE A 582 3.16 -3.83 -14.78
C ILE A 582 3.65 -2.41 -14.44
N PRO A 583 4.85 -2.28 -13.84
CA PRO A 583 5.50 -0.99 -13.70
C PRO A 583 5.93 -0.45 -15.08
N MET A 584 5.50 0.76 -15.40
CA MET A 584 5.69 1.40 -16.70
C MET A 584 6.50 2.70 -16.57
N PRO A 585 7.84 2.62 -16.46
CA PRO A 585 8.72 3.77 -16.57
C PRO A 585 9.08 4.09 -18.04
N CYS A 586 9.91 5.13 -18.24
CA CYS A 586 10.58 5.31 -19.53
C CYS A 586 11.50 4.14 -19.86
N GLN A 587 11.24 3.53 -21.01
CA GLN A 587 11.89 2.32 -21.52
C GLN A 587 13.35 2.52 -21.98
N GLN A 588 13.86 3.76 -22.00
CA GLN A 588 15.17 4.13 -22.57
C GLN A 588 15.46 3.45 -23.92
N CYS A 589 14.45 3.48 -24.80
CA CYS A 589 14.44 2.90 -26.15
C CYS A 589 15.68 3.31 -26.95
N GLY A 590 16.46 2.37 -27.49
CA GLY A 590 17.58 2.68 -28.39
C GLY A 590 17.16 3.33 -29.71
N ALA A 591 16.02 2.90 -30.26
CA ALA A 591 15.36 3.58 -31.38
C ALA A 591 14.23 4.47 -30.85
N ALA A 592 14.57 5.53 -30.09
CA ALA A 592 13.58 6.37 -29.41
C ALA A 592 12.76 7.26 -30.37
N PRO A 593 11.46 7.00 -30.58
CA PRO A 593 10.63 7.85 -31.45
C PRO A 593 10.37 9.25 -30.86
N CYS A 594 10.58 9.39 -29.55
CA CYS A 594 10.41 10.66 -28.84
C CYS A 594 11.58 11.64 -29.06
N GLU A 595 12.73 11.18 -29.53
CA GLU A 595 13.90 12.02 -29.80
C GLU A 595 13.83 12.72 -31.15
N SER A 596 13.55 11.96 -32.21
CA SER A 596 13.54 12.45 -33.60
C SER A 596 12.54 13.58 -33.85
N VAL A 597 11.55 13.75 -32.97
CA VAL A 597 10.53 14.80 -33.05
C VAL A 597 10.81 16.03 -32.19
N CYS A 598 11.92 16.06 -31.45
CA CYS A 598 12.26 17.22 -30.62
C CYS A 598 13.00 18.28 -31.44
N PRO A 599 12.37 19.42 -31.78
CA PRO A 599 12.99 20.41 -32.67
C PRO A 599 14.20 21.12 -32.04
N THR A 600 14.31 21.10 -30.70
CA THR A 600 15.42 21.73 -29.98
C THR A 600 16.50 20.76 -29.51
N LEU A 601 16.36 19.45 -29.81
CA LEU A 601 17.26 18.40 -29.32
C LEU A 601 17.37 18.38 -27.78
N ALA A 602 16.26 18.69 -27.09
CA ALA A 602 16.17 18.57 -25.63
C ALA A 602 16.15 17.12 -25.14
N THR A 603 15.92 16.17 -26.03
CA THR A 603 16.03 14.74 -25.75
C THR A 603 16.96 14.11 -26.78
N TYR A 604 17.87 13.26 -26.31
CA TYR A 604 18.97 12.71 -27.12
C TYR A 604 19.50 11.44 -26.47
N HIS A 605 20.12 10.55 -27.25
CA HIS A 605 20.89 9.44 -26.68
C HIS A 605 22.28 9.90 -26.23
N ASN A 606 22.63 9.60 -24.98
CA ASN A 606 24.02 9.74 -24.54
C ASN A 606 24.87 8.55 -25.04
N LYS A 607 26.20 8.62 -24.84
CA LYS A 607 27.13 7.58 -25.29
C LYS A 607 26.90 6.21 -24.62
N GLU A 608 26.22 6.16 -23.47
CA GLU A 608 25.92 4.92 -22.73
C GLU A 608 24.55 4.33 -23.09
N GLY A 609 23.86 4.93 -24.07
CA GLY A 609 22.53 4.49 -24.54
C GLY A 609 21.38 4.88 -23.62
N LEU A 610 21.59 5.82 -22.69
CA LEU A 610 20.49 6.45 -21.96
C LEU A 610 19.82 7.49 -22.86
N ASN A 611 18.49 7.49 -22.85
CA ASN A 611 17.73 8.58 -23.41
C ASN A 611 17.83 9.77 -22.43
N GLY A 612 18.61 10.80 -22.74
CA GLY A 612 18.72 12.02 -21.95
C GLY A 612 17.49 12.92 -22.12
N MET A 613 17.07 13.58 -21.03
CA MET A 613 16.12 14.70 -21.08
C MET A 613 16.78 15.93 -20.47
N VAL A 614 17.12 16.89 -21.31
CA VAL A 614 17.77 18.14 -20.94
C VAL A 614 16.69 19.19 -20.69
N TYR A 615 16.31 19.34 -19.42
CA TYR A 615 15.16 20.13 -19.00
C TYR A 615 15.19 21.59 -19.51
N ASN A 616 16.33 22.27 -19.37
CA ASN A 616 16.51 23.67 -19.77
C ASN A 616 16.54 23.90 -21.29
N ARG A 617 16.65 22.84 -22.11
CA ARG A 617 16.60 22.93 -23.59
C ARG A 617 15.18 22.71 -24.14
N CYS A 618 14.26 22.22 -23.31
CA CYS A 618 12.91 21.91 -23.72
C CYS A 618 12.12 23.20 -23.99
N ALA A 619 11.65 23.39 -25.24
CA ALA A 619 10.78 24.51 -25.60
C ALA A 619 9.28 24.20 -25.40
N GLY A 620 8.94 23.04 -24.83
CA GLY A 620 7.57 22.72 -24.45
C GLY A 620 6.59 22.39 -25.56
N THR A 621 7.05 21.97 -26.75
CA THR A 621 6.18 21.62 -27.90
C THR A 621 5.32 20.38 -27.69
N ARG A 622 5.67 19.55 -26.70
CA ARG A 622 4.98 18.30 -26.27
C ARG A 622 4.95 17.16 -27.28
N TYR A 623 5.49 17.32 -28.49
CA TYR A 623 5.48 16.28 -29.52
C TYR A 623 6.13 14.97 -29.05
N CYS A 624 7.21 15.05 -28.27
CA CYS A 624 7.88 13.87 -27.72
C CYS A 624 6.96 12.98 -26.86
N ALA A 625 5.92 13.54 -26.22
CA ALA A 625 4.92 12.74 -25.51
C ALA A 625 3.96 12.03 -26.48
N ASN A 626 3.55 12.69 -27.56
CA ASN A 626 2.68 12.09 -28.59
C ASN A 626 3.36 10.88 -29.24
N ASN A 627 4.64 11.03 -29.62
CA ASN A 627 5.42 9.98 -30.28
C ASN A 627 5.92 8.88 -29.34
N CYS A 628 5.99 9.15 -28.03
CA CYS A 628 6.31 8.10 -27.08
C CYS A 628 5.17 7.08 -27.04
N VAL A 629 5.42 5.86 -27.51
CA VAL A 629 4.42 4.79 -27.61
C VAL A 629 3.87 4.40 -26.23
N TYR A 630 4.70 4.46 -25.20
CA TYR A 630 4.33 4.15 -23.81
C TYR A 630 3.68 5.32 -23.06
N LYS A 631 3.65 6.53 -23.63
CA LYS A 631 3.11 7.75 -22.99
C LYS A 631 3.68 7.98 -21.57
N VAL A 632 5.00 7.89 -21.41
CA VAL A 632 5.76 8.05 -20.14
C VAL A 632 6.54 9.36 -20.05
N ARG A 633 6.27 10.29 -20.97
CA ARG A 633 6.74 11.69 -20.89
C ARG A 633 5.67 12.50 -20.15
N ARG A 634 6.07 13.28 -19.15
CA ARG A 634 5.17 14.10 -18.30
C ARG A 634 5.48 15.57 -18.52
N PHE A 635 4.44 16.40 -18.62
CA PHE A 635 4.61 17.81 -18.97
C PHE A 635 4.24 18.71 -17.79
N ASN A 636 5.12 19.62 -17.44
CA ASN A 636 4.82 20.67 -16.47
C ASN A 636 3.89 21.71 -17.12
N TYR A 637 2.58 21.55 -16.92
CA TYR A 637 1.58 22.49 -17.41
C TYR A 637 1.70 23.86 -16.73
N PHE A 638 2.01 23.84 -15.43
CA PHE A 638 2.17 25.01 -14.57
C PHE A 638 3.51 24.93 -13.85
N ASP A 639 3.83 25.95 -13.06
CA ASP A 639 5.13 26.06 -12.39
C ASP A 639 5.17 25.23 -11.09
N TYR A 640 4.83 23.95 -11.23
CA TYR A 640 4.71 23.01 -10.12
C TYR A 640 5.98 22.91 -9.28
N GLY A 641 7.17 23.03 -9.90
CA GLY A 641 8.45 22.94 -9.20
C GLY A 641 8.69 24.06 -8.20
N ASN A 642 8.21 25.28 -8.48
CA ASN A 642 8.33 26.40 -7.54
C ASN A 642 7.13 26.49 -6.60
N GLU A 643 5.93 26.20 -7.10
CA GLU A 643 4.69 26.38 -6.34
C GLU A 643 4.45 25.28 -5.29
N ASN A 644 4.86 24.03 -5.55
CA ASN A 644 4.55 22.90 -4.65
C ASN A 644 5.57 22.64 -3.54
N PHE A 645 6.71 23.35 -3.57
CA PHE A 645 7.74 23.23 -2.54
C PHE A 645 8.00 24.57 -1.82
N PRO A 646 6.96 25.24 -1.27
CA PRO A 646 7.11 26.52 -0.59
C PRO A 646 7.83 26.38 0.76
N GLY A 647 8.55 27.43 1.14
CA GLY A 647 9.18 27.54 2.46
C GLY A 647 10.14 26.37 2.75
N LEU A 648 9.92 25.69 3.88
CA LEU A 648 10.78 24.58 4.31
C LEU A 648 10.64 23.31 3.46
N LEU A 649 9.57 23.17 2.65
CA LEU A 649 9.42 22.02 1.76
C LEU A 649 10.52 21.96 0.68
N GLY A 650 11.16 23.09 0.36
CA GLY A 650 12.32 23.13 -0.52
C GLY A 650 13.52 22.32 -0.01
N LEU A 651 13.61 22.06 1.30
CA LEU A 651 14.68 21.22 1.88
C LEU A 651 14.51 19.73 1.58
N MET A 652 13.32 19.30 1.14
CA MET A 652 13.06 17.92 0.73
C MET A 652 13.60 17.60 -0.66
N LEU A 653 13.98 18.64 -1.43
CA LEU A 653 14.44 18.48 -2.79
C LEU A 653 15.84 17.87 -2.80
N ASN A 654 16.01 16.84 -3.62
CA ASN A 654 17.31 16.28 -3.96
C ASN A 654 18.15 17.35 -4.67
N PRO A 655 19.30 17.78 -4.09
CA PRO A 655 20.12 18.84 -4.68
C PRO A 655 20.79 18.42 -6.00
N ASP A 656 20.91 17.12 -6.27
CA ASP A 656 21.54 16.58 -7.47
C ASP A 656 20.57 16.47 -8.65
N VAL A 657 19.30 16.82 -8.46
CA VAL A 657 18.26 16.77 -9.51
C VAL A 657 17.66 18.14 -9.72
N THR A 658 17.67 18.60 -10.98
CA THR A 658 17.03 19.86 -11.37
C THR A 658 15.57 19.89 -10.95
N VAL A 659 15.11 20.97 -10.32
CA VAL A 659 13.69 21.27 -10.13
C VAL A 659 13.17 21.90 -11.42
N ARG A 660 12.12 21.35 -12.02
CA ARG A 660 11.68 21.77 -13.35
C ARG A 660 10.67 22.89 -13.27
N GLN A 661 10.81 23.83 -14.20
CA GLN A 661 9.89 24.95 -14.38
C GLN A 661 8.69 24.55 -15.25
N GLN A 662 7.70 25.42 -15.29
CA GLN A 662 6.62 25.36 -16.27
C GLN A 662 7.14 25.19 -17.70
N GLY A 663 6.40 24.42 -18.51
CA GLY A 663 6.67 24.31 -19.94
C GLY A 663 7.66 23.21 -20.34
N VAL A 664 8.16 22.43 -19.37
CA VAL A 664 9.21 21.44 -19.59
C VAL A 664 8.67 20.02 -19.51
N MET A 665 9.16 19.15 -20.41
CA MET A 665 8.91 17.71 -20.36
C MET A 665 9.85 17.00 -19.38
N GLU A 666 9.34 15.93 -18.79
CA GLU A 666 10.02 15.06 -17.85
C GLU A 666 9.83 13.60 -18.23
N LYS A 667 10.68 12.74 -17.68
CA LYS A 667 10.58 11.28 -17.78
C LYS A 667 11.53 10.63 -16.77
N CYS A 668 11.31 9.35 -16.51
CA CYS A 668 12.32 8.51 -15.87
C CYS A 668 13.68 8.62 -16.59
N SER A 669 14.71 8.94 -15.82
CA SER A 669 16.09 9.11 -16.28
C SER A 669 17.00 7.92 -15.94
N PHE A 670 16.42 6.81 -15.45
CA PHE A 670 17.17 5.76 -14.73
C PHE A 670 17.99 6.31 -13.56
N CYS A 671 17.46 7.33 -12.88
CA CYS A 671 18.13 8.01 -11.76
C CYS A 671 19.57 8.41 -12.12
N VAL A 672 19.74 9.13 -13.25
CA VAL A 672 21.05 9.52 -13.79
C VAL A 672 21.97 10.17 -12.75
N GLN A 673 21.41 10.91 -11.79
CA GLN A 673 22.15 11.49 -10.67
C GLN A 673 22.87 10.43 -9.81
N ARG A 674 22.30 9.23 -9.66
CA ARG A 674 22.92 8.11 -8.94
C ARG A 674 23.99 7.42 -9.77
N ILE A 675 23.80 7.35 -11.09
CA ILE A 675 24.83 6.87 -12.02
C ILE A 675 26.06 7.78 -11.95
N GLU A 676 25.87 9.09 -12.04
CA GLU A 676 26.96 10.06 -11.95
C GLU A 676 27.58 10.10 -10.55
N GLY A 677 26.78 9.95 -9.50
CA GLY A 677 27.26 9.83 -8.12
C GLY A 677 28.18 8.63 -7.89
N ALA A 678 27.90 7.47 -8.50
CA ALA A 678 28.78 6.30 -8.45
C ALA A 678 29.99 6.43 -9.39
N ARG A 679 29.86 7.18 -10.48
CA ARG A 679 30.92 7.37 -11.47
C ARG A 679 32.12 8.12 -10.90
N GLN A 680 31.89 9.14 -10.07
CA GLN A 680 32.96 9.98 -9.55
C GLN A 680 33.96 9.17 -8.70
N PRO A 681 33.54 8.40 -7.67
CA PRO A 681 34.44 7.51 -6.94
C PRO A 681 35.14 6.47 -7.82
N ALA A 682 34.41 5.86 -8.76
CA ALA A 682 35.00 4.86 -9.66
C ALA A 682 36.15 5.46 -10.50
N LYS A 683 35.97 6.69 -11.02
CA LYS A 683 37.03 7.44 -11.71
C LYS A 683 38.21 7.76 -10.81
N ASP A 684 37.96 8.21 -9.59
CA ASP A 684 39.02 8.55 -8.62
C ASP A 684 39.85 7.31 -8.24
N GLU A 685 39.21 6.14 -8.21
CA GLU A 685 39.84 4.84 -7.98
C GLU A 685 40.45 4.21 -9.27
N GLY A 686 40.29 4.83 -10.44
CA GLY A 686 40.82 4.33 -11.71
C GLY A 686 40.19 3.02 -12.18
N ARG A 687 38.90 2.80 -11.88
CA ARG A 687 38.15 1.59 -12.23
C ARG A 687 36.79 1.90 -12.83
N ASP A 688 36.15 0.86 -13.36
CA ASP A 688 34.75 0.94 -13.74
C ASP A 688 33.79 0.86 -12.54
N ILE A 689 32.56 1.35 -12.74
CA ILE A 689 31.44 1.19 -11.81
C ILE A 689 31.10 -0.30 -11.73
N ARG A 690 31.04 -0.83 -10.51
CA ARG A 690 30.75 -2.25 -10.27
C ARG A 690 29.25 -2.51 -10.19
N ASP A 691 28.84 -3.75 -10.45
CA ASP A 691 27.44 -4.15 -10.27
C ASP A 691 26.98 -3.92 -8.83
N GLY A 692 25.79 -3.35 -8.68
CA GLY A 692 25.21 -2.97 -7.40
C GLY A 692 25.71 -1.65 -6.77
N GLU A 693 26.75 -0.98 -7.31
CA GLU A 693 27.15 0.36 -6.85
C GLU A 693 26.13 1.44 -7.25
N VAL A 694 25.41 1.23 -8.35
CA VAL A 694 24.25 2.06 -8.72
C VAL A 694 22.97 1.29 -8.42
N GLN A 695 22.18 1.80 -7.48
CA GLN A 695 20.82 1.34 -7.24
C GLN A 695 19.84 2.49 -7.49
N THR A 696 18.95 2.30 -8.47
CA THR A 696 17.90 3.27 -8.74
C THR A 696 16.92 3.35 -7.56
N ALA A 697 16.27 4.49 -7.36
CA ALA A 697 15.33 4.65 -6.26
C ALA A 697 14.16 3.65 -6.31
N CYS A 698 13.65 3.35 -7.52
CA CYS A 698 12.59 2.36 -7.70
C CYS A 698 13.04 0.93 -7.38
N GLN A 699 14.30 0.57 -7.68
CA GLN A 699 14.90 -0.72 -7.30
C GLN A 699 15.08 -0.81 -5.79
N GLN A 700 15.69 0.20 -5.17
CA GLN A 700 16.00 0.21 -3.74
C GLN A 700 14.73 0.15 -2.87
N ALA A 701 13.65 0.83 -3.29
CA ALA A 701 12.41 0.88 -2.54
C ALA A 701 11.46 -0.31 -2.79
N CYS A 702 11.75 -1.19 -3.76
CA CYS A 702 10.86 -2.30 -4.09
C CYS A 702 11.00 -3.44 -3.06
N PRO A 703 9.99 -3.70 -2.20
CA PRO A 703 10.11 -4.67 -1.12
C PRO A 703 10.18 -6.12 -1.61
N THR A 704 9.66 -6.39 -2.82
CA THR A 704 9.68 -7.72 -3.43
C THR A 704 10.88 -7.92 -4.36
N HIS A 705 11.76 -6.92 -4.48
CA HIS A 705 12.89 -6.92 -5.41
C HIS A 705 12.51 -7.29 -6.84
N ALA A 706 11.35 -6.78 -7.30
CA ALA A 706 10.86 -7.00 -8.66
C ALA A 706 11.68 -6.23 -9.71
N ILE A 707 12.35 -5.13 -9.34
CA ILE A 707 13.14 -4.30 -10.25
C ILE A 707 14.63 -4.58 -10.03
N SER A 708 15.35 -4.92 -11.09
CA SER A 708 16.82 -5.03 -11.10
C SER A 708 17.39 -4.06 -12.14
N PHE A 709 18.41 -3.29 -11.79
CA PHE A 709 19.06 -2.34 -12.68
C PHE A 709 20.58 -2.55 -12.68
N GLY A 710 21.23 -2.38 -13.82
CA GLY A 710 22.67 -2.56 -13.94
C GLY A 710 23.20 -2.38 -15.37
N ASN A 711 24.46 -2.79 -15.57
CA ASN A 711 25.15 -2.70 -16.85
C ASN A 711 24.92 -3.95 -17.72
N LEU A 712 24.20 -3.81 -18.83
CA LEU A 712 23.93 -4.89 -19.80
C LEU A 712 25.19 -5.35 -20.56
N ARG A 713 26.30 -4.60 -20.56
CA ARG A 713 27.58 -5.04 -21.14
C ARG A 713 28.36 -5.97 -20.22
N ASP A 714 28.10 -5.91 -18.91
CA ASP A 714 28.68 -6.83 -17.94
C ASP A 714 27.84 -8.11 -17.88
N LYS A 715 28.36 -9.17 -18.50
CA LYS A 715 27.70 -10.49 -18.55
C LYS A 715 27.53 -11.14 -17.17
N ALA A 716 28.30 -10.71 -16.17
CA ALA A 716 28.20 -11.20 -14.80
C ALA A 716 27.25 -10.37 -13.92
N SER A 717 26.68 -9.27 -14.45
CA SER A 717 25.80 -8.39 -13.69
C SER A 717 24.48 -9.05 -13.32
N LYS A 718 23.91 -8.65 -12.18
CA LYS A 718 22.60 -9.12 -11.73
C LYS A 718 21.48 -8.85 -12.72
N VAL A 719 21.56 -7.76 -13.49
CA VAL A 719 20.53 -7.43 -14.48
C VAL A 719 20.54 -8.39 -15.68
N VAL A 720 21.72 -8.83 -16.14
CA VAL A 720 21.83 -9.83 -17.21
C VAL A 720 21.36 -11.19 -16.70
N ALA A 721 21.79 -11.59 -15.50
CA ALA A 721 21.32 -12.83 -14.88
C ALA A 721 19.81 -12.85 -14.63
N ALA A 722 19.21 -11.72 -14.23
CA ALA A 722 17.77 -11.60 -14.05
C ALA A 722 16.99 -11.61 -15.37
N ALA A 723 17.62 -11.24 -16.49
CA ALA A 723 17.01 -11.29 -17.82
C ALA A 723 17.07 -12.69 -18.46
N ASP A 724 17.95 -13.57 -17.96
CA ASP A 724 18.22 -14.91 -18.53
C ASP A 724 17.11 -15.93 -18.19
N HIS A 725 15.91 -15.63 -18.70
CA HIS A 725 14.71 -16.44 -18.56
C HIS A 725 13.95 -16.46 -19.89
N PRO A 726 14.44 -17.16 -20.93
CA PRO A 726 13.89 -17.08 -22.29
C PRO A 726 12.40 -17.43 -22.37
N GLU A 727 11.90 -18.31 -21.49
CA GLU A 727 10.49 -18.71 -21.40
C GLU A 727 9.57 -17.61 -20.81
N ARG A 728 10.13 -16.56 -20.21
CA ARG A 728 9.38 -15.49 -19.52
C ARG A 728 9.76 -14.09 -19.96
N SER A 729 10.95 -13.91 -20.56
CA SER A 729 11.51 -12.60 -20.89
C SER A 729 10.87 -12.03 -22.14
N TYR A 730 10.39 -10.79 -22.08
CA TYR A 730 9.84 -10.09 -23.23
C TYR A 730 10.09 -8.59 -23.17
N HIS A 731 9.98 -7.93 -24.32
CA HIS A 731 9.98 -6.47 -24.43
C HIS A 731 8.59 -5.98 -24.83
N LEU A 732 8.09 -4.94 -24.17
CA LEU A 732 6.79 -4.37 -24.49
C LEU A 732 6.79 -3.71 -25.87
N LEU A 733 5.76 -4.03 -26.68
CA LEU A 733 5.55 -3.46 -28.00
C LEU A 733 6.76 -3.64 -28.93
N GLN A 734 7.39 -4.83 -28.88
CA GLN A 734 8.60 -5.15 -29.64
C GLN A 734 8.38 -5.04 -31.15
N GLU A 735 7.16 -5.26 -31.62
CA GLU A 735 6.74 -5.09 -33.02
C GLU A 735 7.00 -3.68 -33.57
N LEU A 736 7.10 -2.67 -32.69
CA LEU A 736 7.43 -1.29 -33.07
C LEU A 736 8.94 -1.02 -33.17
N ASN A 737 9.78 -2.02 -32.86
CA ASN A 737 11.25 -1.97 -32.92
C ASN A 737 11.84 -0.73 -32.21
N THR A 738 11.29 -0.35 -31.05
CA THR A 738 11.83 0.77 -30.26
C THR A 738 13.12 0.41 -29.53
N ARG A 739 13.48 -0.89 -29.46
CA ARG A 739 14.67 -1.43 -28.79
C ARG A 739 14.73 -1.00 -27.31
N SER A 740 13.74 -1.43 -26.53
CA SER A 740 13.65 -1.11 -25.09
C SER A 740 14.91 -1.57 -24.34
N ALA A 741 15.38 -0.76 -23.39
CA ALA A 741 16.41 -1.14 -22.42
C ALA A 741 15.82 -1.86 -21.20
N ILE A 742 14.51 -2.11 -21.20
CA ILE A 742 13.80 -2.80 -20.12
C ILE A 742 13.30 -4.14 -20.64
N THR A 743 13.71 -5.20 -19.94
CA THR A 743 13.18 -6.56 -20.12
C THR A 743 12.16 -6.84 -19.02
N TYR A 744 10.98 -7.30 -19.40
CA TYR A 744 9.96 -7.74 -18.44
C TYR A 744 10.01 -9.26 -18.32
N LEU A 745 9.71 -9.79 -17.14
CA LEU A 745 9.43 -11.21 -16.96
C LEU A 745 7.93 -11.42 -16.75
N ALA A 746 7.33 -12.33 -17.52
CA ALA A 746 5.93 -12.70 -17.42
C ALA A 746 5.57 -13.21 -16.02
N GLN A 747 4.35 -12.93 -15.55
CA GLN A 747 3.83 -13.44 -14.28
C GLN A 747 3.68 -14.96 -14.33
N VAL A 748 3.96 -15.68 -13.24
CA VAL A 748 3.82 -17.14 -13.22
C VAL A 748 2.47 -17.52 -12.62
N THR A 749 1.60 -18.14 -13.41
CA THR A 749 0.32 -18.67 -12.92
C THR A 749 0.52 -20.07 -12.34
N ARG A 750 -0.14 -20.34 -11.22
CA ARG A 750 0.01 -21.56 -10.41
C ARG A 750 -1.37 -22.20 -10.25
N ASP A 751 -1.96 -22.63 -11.36
CA ASP A 751 -3.23 -23.37 -11.31
C ASP A 751 -2.95 -24.86 -11.06
N GLU A 752 -3.71 -25.46 -10.13
CA GLU A 752 -3.62 -26.89 -9.77
C GLU A 752 -4.37 -27.81 -10.75
N ASN A 753 -5.02 -27.26 -11.78
CA ASN A 753 -6.01 -27.98 -12.60
C ASN A 753 -5.48 -28.59 -13.91
N GLU A 754 -4.17 -28.67 -14.14
CA GLU A 754 -3.60 -29.41 -15.28
C GLU A 754 -3.08 -30.80 -14.87
N GLY A 755 -3.87 -31.57 -14.11
CA GLY A 755 -3.44 -32.88 -13.61
C GLY A 755 -4.51 -33.85 -13.13
N ASN A 756 -5.79 -33.61 -13.39
CA ASN A 756 -6.85 -34.63 -13.26
C ASN A 756 -7.48 -34.87 -14.63
N HIS A 757 -6.79 -35.68 -15.45
CA HIS A 757 -7.36 -36.38 -16.59
C HIS A 757 -7.30 -37.90 -16.34
#